data_AF-A0A8C3A473-F1
#
_entry.id   AF-A0A8C3A473-F1
#
_cell.length_a   1.000
_cell.length_b   1.000
_cell.length_c   1.000
_cell.angle_alpha   90.00
_cell.angle_beta   90.00
_cell.angle_gamma   90.00
#
_symmetry.space_group_name_H-M   'P 1'
#
loop_
_entity.id
_entity.type
_entity.pdbx_description
1 polymer ?
#
loop_
_entity_poly.entity_id
_entity_poly.type
_entity_poly.pdbx_seq_one_letter_code
_entity_poly.pdbx_strand_id
1 'polypeptide(L)'
;MSGDSSTLCWRSMSPTSPSDSSDMPPPATVARGSIFPVKIIKVCFLSNSSNLGKNFKLVRCEEGWAVKDVINLVLSSGCVGPDITHGLCYCLVLKHLKSSAVHWLHLDLTVSELTRRYEQQHLEAEWRYDLRIRYIPSDFMEEFKDDRTTLLYFYQQVRSDYMRQYASKVSDGMALQLGCLEIRRFFKEMNPNGLEKKSNFEQLEKDVGLDLFFPRELIHSMKPKQLRRLVQQTFQGYSSLKQDQCMDRFFTTLAQCYSYTQESFACRLVHGWNLTIDLVIGPEGISQQTENSTPMCLATFSQVRSISCSAEGDGQALLTVHIEGAKQPLSVNTSSLAVAQNMADLIDGYCRLEGASESSLIIRPGKGRDGRLKLPDIPQSQGAMIPDRDSDVYAEITEGNEEDSGEKPQISRDHVVVGRILGEGFFGEVHAGVYKIPTGERISVAIKTCKDFTAEVKEKFLSEAGLMKNLDHPHIVRLIGVIEVDPVWIVMELLDHGELGSYLVQQQYTLTTATLTLYCLQICNALAYLEGLSMVHRDIAARNVLVASPECVKLGDFGLSRYVDDQEYYKASVSRLPIKWMAPESINFRRFTTASDVWMFGVCAWEIFSVAQQPFFWLENGQVIRQLESGVRLPEPQWCPTAVYSLLARCWTYEPHNRPSFSQLVCSLRDIHRMELRRDGMRDRSRSIASSFDSKDVTDPPPKPSRIHGNTLPRFTHIQGTDTDTRPEWEKEKERVEDTLQRQRREMQVDKQWLEQEEKHLDPVVRLDSHIKTPAKSPENGPPEKPTMSLPVTQKPRPTAELDRSGDQVYTGVMAMVKQVVKLKNDVNTQPASEYPNAVRAAGVTLRGLIQSVDDILPSLHSSLTTEIEGTKKLLSKDLGELINKMRLAQQNSVTSLKEECQRQMLEAAHTLALDSKSLLDAVDQARVRANLARPRPEDPGE
;
A
#
# COMPACT_ATOMS: atom_id res chain seq x y z
N MET A 1 42.69 22.35 -3.28
CA MET A 1 43.43 23.57 -3.69
C MET A 1 42.80 24.77 -2.99
N SER A 2 43.49 25.91 -2.91
CA SER A 2 42.87 27.20 -2.58
C SER A 2 41.78 27.54 -3.63
N GLY A 3 40.66 28.18 -3.31
CA GLY A 3 40.19 28.67 -2.00
C GLY A 3 39.86 30.17 -2.08
N ASP A 4 38.80 30.61 -1.39
CA ASP A 4 38.54 32.04 -1.18
C ASP A 4 37.66 32.26 0.08
N SER A 5 37.84 33.39 0.76
CA SER A 5 37.19 33.65 2.06
C SER A 5 37.16 35.14 2.45
N SER A 6 36.24 35.88 1.85
CA SER A 6 35.66 37.14 2.33
C SER A 6 34.28 37.28 1.66
N THR A 7 33.28 38.05 2.09
CA THR A 7 33.14 39.12 3.10
C THR A 7 31.72 38.93 3.74
N LEU A 8 31.25 39.50 4.85
CA LEU A 8 31.39 40.80 5.52
C LEU A 8 31.12 40.64 7.04
N CYS A 9 31.49 41.62 7.86
CA CYS A 9 31.26 41.62 9.32
C CYS A 9 30.49 42.86 9.78
N TRP A 10 29.50 42.69 10.65
CA TRP A 10 28.71 43.80 11.21
C TRP A 10 28.72 43.84 12.75
N ARG A 11 29.64 44.69 13.25
CA ARG A 11 29.67 45.47 14.50
C ARG A 11 28.77 45.02 15.67
N SER A 12 29.43 44.63 16.75
CA SER A 12 28.90 44.76 18.12
C SER A 12 28.81 46.23 18.55
N MET A 13 27.85 46.55 19.43
CA MET A 13 27.85 47.76 20.27
C MET A 13 27.50 47.39 21.72
N SER A 14 28.15 48.08 22.67
CA SER A 14 28.02 47.87 24.11
C SER A 14 26.85 48.69 24.72
N PRO A 15 26.33 48.34 25.90
CA PRO A 15 25.11 48.95 26.44
C PRO A 15 25.33 50.34 27.07
N THR A 16 24.30 51.17 27.03
CA THR A 16 24.18 52.43 27.79
C THR A 16 23.06 52.35 28.83
N SER A 17 23.22 53.07 29.94
CA SER A 17 22.29 53.06 31.08
C SER A 17 21.12 54.04 30.93
N PRO A 18 19.91 53.72 31.45
CA PRO A 18 18.75 54.62 31.45
C PRO A 18 18.73 55.57 32.66
N SER A 19 17.99 56.67 32.55
CA SER A 19 17.66 57.58 33.67
C SER A 19 16.29 58.27 33.49
N ASP A 20 15.37 57.97 34.42
CA ASP A 20 14.21 58.73 34.93
C ASP A 20 13.03 59.21 34.05
N SER A 21 11.81 58.95 34.56
CA SER A 21 10.49 59.61 34.32
C SER A 21 9.85 59.50 32.91
N SER A 22 8.53 59.47 32.70
CA SER A 22 7.30 59.34 33.55
C SER A 22 6.08 59.24 32.60
N ASP A 23 4.93 58.59 32.84
CA ASP A 23 4.44 57.66 33.88
C ASP A 23 3.26 56.84 33.28
N MET A 24 2.84 55.72 33.91
CA MET A 24 1.64 54.94 33.49
C MET A 24 0.85 54.34 34.69
N PRO A 25 -0.48 54.12 34.59
CA PRO A 25 -1.31 53.52 35.66
C PRO A 25 -1.12 51.99 35.88
N PRO A 26 -1.72 51.40 36.95
CA PRO A 26 -1.27 50.15 37.57
C PRO A 26 -1.75 48.84 36.89
N PRO A 27 -1.12 47.68 37.20
CA PRO A 27 -1.24 46.46 36.40
C PRO A 27 -2.42 45.55 36.76
N ALA A 28 -2.92 44.82 35.76
CA ALA A 28 -3.73 43.62 35.98
C ALA A 28 -2.84 42.43 36.38
N THR A 29 -3.34 41.57 37.28
CA THR A 29 -2.60 40.40 37.77
C THR A 29 -2.46 39.31 36.72
N VAL A 30 -1.32 39.26 36.04
CA VAL A 30 -0.93 38.09 35.23
C VAL A 30 -0.50 36.96 36.15
N ALA A 31 -1.15 35.80 36.04
CA ALA A 31 -0.77 34.61 36.79
C ALA A 31 0.62 34.11 36.36
N ARG A 32 1.45 33.70 37.32
CA ARG A 32 2.74 33.04 37.02
C ARG A 32 2.51 31.62 36.49
N GLY A 33 2.24 31.50 35.19
CA GLY A 33 2.48 30.24 34.48
C GLY A 33 3.97 29.91 34.54
N SER A 34 4.32 28.71 35.01
CA SER A 34 5.72 28.29 35.05
C SER A 34 6.21 27.96 33.64
N ILE A 35 6.97 28.87 33.03
CA ILE A 35 7.62 28.62 31.74
C ILE A 35 8.88 27.79 32.00
N PHE A 36 8.70 26.49 32.23
CA PHE A 36 9.80 25.54 32.16
C PHE A 36 10.22 25.33 30.70
N PRO A 37 11.52 25.24 30.39
CA PRO A 37 11.99 25.08 29.02
C PRO A 37 11.64 23.69 28.49
N VAL A 38 10.79 23.66 27.46
CA VAL A 38 10.44 22.43 26.73
C VAL A 38 11.68 21.88 26.03
N LYS A 39 12.09 20.65 26.36
CA LYS A 39 13.21 19.96 25.71
C LYS A 39 12.69 19.18 24.50
N ILE A 40 13.37 19.32 23.36
CA ILE A 40 13.10 18.53 22.14
C ILE A 40 14.33 17.67 21.87
N ILE A 41 14.15 16.36 21.66
CA ILE A 41 15.24 15.41 21.37
C ILE A 41 15.12 14.91 19.92
N LYS A 42 16.22 14.96 19.17
CA LYS A 42 16.30 14.41 17.80
C LYS A 42 16.73 12.94 17.83
N VAL A 43 15.76 12.03 17.88
CA VAL A 43 16.00 10.58 17.86
C VAL A 43 16.13 10.08 16.42
N CYS A 44 17.31 9.61 16.04
CA CYS A 44 17.57 9.03 14.73
C CYS A 44 17.26 7.52 14.71
N PHE A 45 16.80 6.99 13.58
CA PHE A 45 16.42 5.58 13.46
C PHE A 45 16.69 5.01 12.06
N LEU A 46 16.57 3.69 11.91
CA LEU A 46 16.80 2.96 10.65
C LEU A 46 15.50 2.77 9.85
N SER A 47 15.61 2.75 8.53
CA SER A 47 14.49 2.47 7.62
C SER A 47 14.99 1.84 6.32
N ASN A 48 14.10 1.17 5.57
CA ASN A 48 14.37 0.56 4.25
C ASN A 48 14.78 1.58 3.16
N SER A 49 14.75 2.89 3.45
CA SER A 49 15.31 3.94 2.60
C SER A 49 16.78 3.68 2.25
N SER A 50 17.23 4.07 1.05
CA SER A 50 18.67 4.09 0.70
C SER A 50 19.51 4.98 1.62
N ASN A 51 18.90 5.99 2.26
CA ASN A 51 19.54 6.91 3.21
C ASN A 51 19.68 6.32 4.64
N LEU A 52 20.44 5.22 4.79
CA LEU A 52 20.66 4.57 6.09
C LEU A 52 21.24 5.53 7.15
N GLY A 53 20.41 5.87 8.14
CA GLY A 53 20.77 6.74 9.27
C GLY A 53 20.53 8.24 9.08
N LYS A 54 19.86 8.68 8.00
CA LYS A 54 19.34 10.06 7.90
C LYS A 54 17.95 10.24 8.52
N ASN A 55 17.17 9.18 8.70
CA ASN A 55 15.82 9.26 9.27
C ASN A 55 15.86 9.62 10.77
N PHE A 56 14.94 10.49 11.21
CA PHE A 56 14.81 10.90 12.61
C PHE A 56 13.38 11.32 12.94
N LYS A 57 13.06 11.33 14.24
CA LYS A 57 11.87 11.95 14.83
C LYS A 57 12.33 13.03 15.81
N LEU A 58 11.65 14.17 15.83
CA LEU A 58 11.77 15.12 16.94
C LEU A 58 10.77 14.75 18.03
N VAL A 59 11.24 14.63 19.27
CA VAL A 59 10.45 14.24 20.43
C VAL A 59 10.40 15.39 21.43
N ARG A 60 9.24 16.06 21.52
CA ARG A 60 8.93 17.02 22.58
C ARG A 60 8.75 16.26 23.89
N CYS A 61 9.62 16.53 24.87
CA CYS A 61 9.62 15.85 26.16
C CYS A 61 8.91 16.70 27.22
N GLU A 62 8.11 16.07 28.08
CA GLU A 62 7.47 16.74 29.22
C GLU A 62 8.36 16.70 30.48
N GLU A 63 7.92 17.39 31.52
CA GLU A 63 8.62 17.40 32.81
C GLU A 63 8.55 16.02 33.48
N GLY A 64 9.70 15.50 33.92
CA GLY A 64 9.81 14.20 34.60
C GLY A 64 9.91 12.96 33.70
N TRP A 65 9.76 13.10 32.36
CA TRP A 65 9.94 11.98 31.42
C TRP A 65 11.30 11.28 31.56
N ALA A 66 11.30 9.97 31.33
CA ALA A 66 12.48 9.13 31.24
C ALA A 66 12.72 8.62 29.82
N VAL A 67 13.90 8.03 29.60
CA VAL A 67 14.35 7.47 28.32
C VAL A 67 13.36 6.46 27.74
N LYS A 68 12.72 5.64 28.57
CA LYS A 68 11.66 4.71 28.14
C LYS A 68 10.45 5.41 27.53
N ASP A 69 10.07 6.59 28.01
CA ASP A 69 8.89 7.32 27.53
C ASP A 69 9.18 7.92 26.14
N VAL A 70 10.42 8.41 25.95
CA VAL A 70 10.95 8.84 24.64
C VAL A 70 10.98 7.66 23.64
N ILE A 71 11.43 6.48 24.05
CA ILE A 71 11.43 5.27 23.21
C ILE A 71 9.99 4.87 22.85
N ASN A 72 9.11 4.78 23.83
CA ASN A 72 7.71 4.40 23.65
C ASN A 72 6.98 5.34 22.68
N LEU A 73 7.22 6.65 22.76
CA LEU A 73 6.66 7.63 21.81
C LEU A 73 7.19 7.41 20.38
N VAL A 74 8.48 7.15 20.21
CA VAL A 74 9.05 6.89 18.88
C VAL A 74 8.47 5.63 18.27
N LEU A 75 8.41 4.51 19.02
CA LEU A 75 7.87 3.23 18.57
C LEU A 75 6.36 3.33 18.25
N SER A 76 5.55 3.82 19.19
CA SER A 76 4.09 3.92 19.04
C SER A 76 3.65 4.88 17.94
N SER A 77 4.49 5.84 17.56
CA SER A 77 4.19 6.79 16.47
C SER A 77 4.31 6.21 15.05
N GLY A 78 4.58 4.91 14.90
CA GLY A 78 4.59 4.21 13.60
C GLY A 78 5.74 4.55 12.65
N CYS A 79 6.59 5.54 12.98
CA CYS A 79 7.68 5.99 12.09
C CYS A 79 8.82 4.96 11.93
N VAL A 80 8.92 4.00 12.85
CA VAL A 80 9.80 2.83 12.77
C VAL A 80 9.12 1.70 11.96
N GLY A 81 7.82 1.51 12.19
CA GLY A 81 6.94 0.56 11.51
C GLY A 81 5.71 0.26 12.39
N PRO A 82 4.71 -0.49 11.87
CA PRO A 82 3.52 -0.89 12.62
C PRO A 82 3.80 -2.11 13.54
N ASP A 83 2.82 -2.45 14.37
CA ASP A 83 2.67 -3.76 15.04
C ASP A 83 3.87 -4.22 15.92
N ILE A 84 4.65 -3.26 16.43
CA ILE A 84 5.79 -3.53 17.34
C ILE A 84 5.26 -4.04 18.69
N THR A 85 5.66 -5.26 19.06
CA THR A 85 5.36 -5.88 20.36
C THR A 85 6.60 -5.98 21.25
N HIS A 86 7.79 -6.13 20.66
CA HIS A 86 9.05 -6.34 21.37
C HIS A 86 9.73 -5.03 21.81
N GLY A 87 8.95 -4.04 22.26
CA GLY A 87 9.44 -2.72 22.64
C GLY A 87 10.57 -2.73 23.69
N LEU A 88 10.59 -3.74 24.58
CA LEU A 88 11.65 -3.92 25.59
C LEU A 88 13.04 -4.23 25.00
N CYS A 89 13.14 -4.67 23.75
CA CYS A 89 14.42 -4.93 23.08
C CYS A 89 15.16 -3.65 22.65
N TYR A 90 14.43 -2.52 22.59
CA TYR A 90 14.92 -1.22 22.14
C TYR A 90 15.57 -0.40 23.25
N CYS A 91 16.61 0.34 22.90
CA CYS A 91 17.35 1.27 23.75
C CYS A 91 17.82 2.48 22.94
N LEU A 92 18.06 3.62 23.60
CA LEU A 92 18.70 4.79 22.99
C LEU A 92 20.20 4.77 23.26
N VAL A 93 21.00 4.96 22.22
CA VAL A 93 22.43 5.23 22.35
C VAL A 93 22.73 6.70 22.07
N LEU A 94 23.40 7.35 23.00
CA LEU A 94 23.94 8.70 22.87
C LEU A 94 25.40 8.60 22.38
N LYS A 95 25.69 9.25 21.26
CA LYS A 95 27.02 9.28 20.64
C LYS A 95 27.52 10.70 20.54
N HIS A 96 28.76 10.93 20.92
CA HIS A 96 29.43 12.20 20.65
C HIS A 96 30.00 12.18 19.22
N LEU A 97 29.73 13.20 18.42
CA LEU A 97 30.10 13.25 17.00
C LEU A 97 31.58 13.61 16.77
N LYS A 98 32.29 14.09 17.81
CA LYS A 98 33.70 14.50 17.74
C LYS A 98 34.68 13.59 18.49
N SER A 99 34.22 12.50 19.09
CA SER A 99 35.08 11.50 19.75
C SER A 99 34.49 10.10 19.67
N SER A 100 35.19 9.10 20.20
CA SER A 100 34.70 7.72 20.32
C SER A 100 33.74 7.49 21.52
N ALA A 101 33.25 8.56 22.16
CA ALA A 101 32.38 8.44 23.34
C ALA A 101 30.96 7.97 22.97
N VAL A 102 30.54 6.87 23.61
CA VAL A 102 29.25 6.21 23.41
C VAL A 102 28.65 5.85 24.77
N HIS A 103 27.43 6.30 25.01
CA HIS A 103 26.69 6.05 26.25
C HIS A 103 25.34 5.41 25.92
N TRP A 104 25.10 4.20 26.42
CA TRP A 104 23.78 3.59 26.37
C TRP A 104 22.90 4.20 27.47
N LEU A 105 21.72 4.67 27.08
CA LEU A 105 20.85 5.43 27.97
C LEU A 105 19.87 4.49 28.68
N HIS A 106 20.09 4.29 29.97
CA HIS A 106 19.23 3.45 30.80
C HIS A 106 17.78 3.93 30.80
N LEU A 107 16.82 3.00 30.73
CA LEU A 107 15.38 3.26 30.59
C LEU A 107 14.80 4.20 31.67
N ASP A 108 15.32 4.13 32.91
CA ASP A 108 14.92 4.98 34.04
C ASP A 108 15.86 6.18 34.25
N LEU A 109 16.61 6.62 33.23
CA LEU A 109 17.30 7.91 33.24
C LEU A 109 16.29 9.00 32.86
N THR A 110 16.13 10.02 33.70
CA THR A 110 15.25 11.15 33.37
C THR A 110 15.88 12.08 32.32
N VAL A 111 15.06 12.74 31.50
CA VAL A 111 15.54 13.73 30.51
C VAL A 111 16.31 14.88 31.19
N SER A 112 15.89 15.30 32.38
CA SER A 112 16.60 16.29 33.19
C SER A 112 17.98 15.81 33.67
N GLU A 113 18.13 14.51 33.99
CA GLU A 113 19.44 13.93 34.31
C GLU A 113 20.31 13.76 33.07
N LEU A 114 19.74 13.38 31.94
CA LEU A 114 20.40 13.23 30.64
C LEU A 114 21.07 14.56 30.24
N THR A 115 20.31 15.65 30.18
CA THR A 115 20.83 16.99 29.86
C THR A 115 21.92 17.41 30.85
N ARG A 116 21.71 17.19 32.16
CA ARG A 116 22.70 17.53 33.20
C ARG A 116 24.00 16.73 33.12
N ARG A 117 23.94 15.44 32.74
CA ARG A 117 25.11 14.54 32.74
C ARG A 117 25.98 14.69 31.49
N TYR A 118 25.38 14.92 30.32
CA TYR A 118 26.09 14.86 29.03
C TYR A 118 26.02 16.17 28.23
N GLU A 119 24.84 16.80 28.16
CA GLU A 119 24.63 18.00 27.33
C GLU A 119 25.12 19.30 28.00
N GLN A 120 25.34 19.33 29.31
CA GLN A 120 25.93 20.51 29.99
C GLN A 120 27.43 20.71 29.74
N GLN A 121 28.13 19.72 29.17
CA GLN A 121 29.59 19.75 28.97
C GLN A 121 30.00 20.04 27.52
N HIS A 122 29.05 20.01 26.58
CA HIS A 122 29.25 19.98 25.13
C HIS A 122 28.08 20.65 24.42
N LEU A 123 28.25 21.11 23.17
CA LEU A 123 27.12 21.69 22.44
C LEU A 123 26.12 20.58 22.05
N GLU A 124 24.82 20.87 22.08
CA GLU A 124 23.79 19.88 21.75
C GLU A 124 23.95 19.29 20.33
N ALA A 125 24.42 20.11 19.37
CA ALA A 125 24.75 19.68 18.01
C ALA A 125 26.00 18.77 17.90
N GLU A 126 26.76 18.58 18.98
CA GLU A 126 27.86 17.59 19.06
C GLU A 126 27.36 16.21 19.49
N TRP A 127 26.09 16.09 19.90
CA TRP A 127 25.46 14.86 20.34
C TRP A 127 24.51 14.28 19.30
N ARG A 128 24.36 12.96 19.29
CA ARG A 128 23.40 12.24 18.46
C ARG A 128 22.77 11.09 19.22
N TYR A 129 21.44 11.03 19.20
CA TYR A 129 20.64 9.93 19.72
C TYR A 129 20.32 8.98 18.54
N ASP A 130 20.74 7.72 18.61
CA ASP A 130 20.25 6.66 17.70
C ASP A 130 19.39 5.66 18.50
N LEU A 131 18.20 5.34 17.99
CA LEU A 131 17.38 4.22 18.45
C LEU A 131 17.97 2.90 17.94
N ARG A 132 18.18 1.94 18.83
CA ARG A 132 18.80 0.64 18.50
C ARG A 132 18.15 -0.50 19.27
N ILE A 133 18.18 -1.70 18.70
CA ILE A 133 17.93 -2.94 19.45
C ILE A 133 19.23 -3.31 20.16
N ARG A 134 19.15 -3.67 21.44
CA ARG A 134 20.33 -4.02 22.26
C ARG A 134 20.18 -5.33 23.02
N TYR A 135 19.01 -5.55 23.61
CA TYR A 135 18.70 -6.75 24.37
C TYR A 135 17.97 -7.71 23.40
N ILE A 136 18.56 -8.86 23.11
CA ILE A 136 18.19 -9.71 21.97
C ILE A 136 17.79 -11.10 22.51
N PRO A 137 16.58 -11.61 22.27
CA PRO A 137 16.19 -12.95 22.72
C PRO A 137 17.11 -14.05 22.17
N SER A 138 17.21 -15.18 22.88
CA SER A 138 18.06 -16.32 22.48
C SER A 138 17.64 -16.91 21.13
N ASP A 139 16.34 -17.11 20.90
CA ASP A 139 15.78 -17.38 19.58
C ASP A 139 15.04 -16.14 19.03
N PHE A 140 15.78 -15.06 18.79
CA PHE A 140 15.22 -13.82 18.22
C PHE A 140 14.54 -14.01 16.86
N MET A 141 14.80 -15.12 16.14
CA MET A 141 14.16 -15.43 14.86
C MET A 141 12.74 -15.96 15.05
N GLU A 142 12.52 -16.83 16.05
CA GLU A 142 11.17 -17.30 16.40
C GLU A 142 10.40 -16.30 17.27
N GLU A 143 11.04 -15.52 18.15
CA GLU A 143 10.37 -14.49 18.95
C GLU A 143 9.89 -13.32 18.06
N PHE A 144 10.73 -12.79 17.17
CA PHE A 144 10.36 -11.68 16.29
C PHE A 144 9.61 -12.10 15.01
N LYS A 145 9.16 -13.36 14.86
CA LYS A 145 8.48 -13.83 13.62
C LYS A 145 7.17 -13.09 13.35
N ASP A 146 6.42 -12.80 14.40
CA ASP A 146 5.15 -12.08 14.34
C ASP A 146 5.36 -10.55 14.43
N ASP A 147 6.44 -10.11 15.12
CA ASP A 147 6.91 -8.71 15.11
C ASP A 147 7.88 -8.46 13.96
N ARG A 148 7.33 -8.44 12.74
CA ARG A 148 8.10 -8.25 11.52
C ARG A 148 8.83 -6.90 11.48
N THR A 149 8.34 -5.89 12.20
CA THR A 149 8.99 -4.57 12.29
C THR A 149 10.27 -4.67 13.10
N THR A 150 10.26 -5.30 14.29
CA THR A 150 11.45 -5.51 15.11
C THR A 150 12.49 -6.38 14.38
N LEU A 151 12.07 -7.50 13.75
CA LEU A 151 12.97 -8.36 12.97
C LEU A 151 13.67 -7.59 11.84
N LEU A 152 12.91 -6.80 11.08
CA LEU A 152 13.43 -5.98 9.98
C LEU A 152 14.32 -4.84 10.48
N TYR A 153 14.01 -4.23 11.62
CA TYR A 153 14.84 -3.20 12.24
C TYR A 153 16.18 -3.77 12.70
N PHE A 154 16.16 -4.94 13.34
CA PHE A 154 17.37 -5.66 13.75
C PHE A 154 18.24 -6.05 12.53
N TYR A 155 17.62 -6.57 11.47
CA TYR A 155 18.32 -6.84 10.21
C TYR A 155 19.02 -5.59 9.64
N GLN A 156 18.31 -4.46 9.57
CA GLN A 156 18.88 -3.20 9.07
C GLN A 156 20.02 -2.70 9.97
N GLN A 157 19.93 -2.90 11.28
CA GLN A 157 20.97 -2.55 12.24
C GLN A 157 22.23 -3.37 12.00
N VAL A 158 22.11 -4.70 12.02
CA VAL A 158 23.23 -5.62 11.83
C VAL A 158 23.88 -5.43 10.46
N ARG A 159 23.10 -5.20 9.39
CA ARG A 159 23.63 -4.83 8.07
C ARG A 159 24.34 -3.46 8.08
N SER A 160 23.79 -2.45 8.75
CA SER A 160 24.41 -1.12 8.87
C SER A 160 25.76 -1.20 9.60
N ASP A 161 25.86 -2.01 10.65
CA ASP A 161 27.08 -2.15 11.43
C ASP A 161 28.13 -2.98 10.68
N TYR A 162 27.72 -4.05 9.99
CA TYR A 162 28.55 -4.78 9.02
C TYR A 162 29.17 -3.83 7.99
N MET A 163 28.36 -3.05 7.26
CA MET A 163 28.83 -2.14 6.20
C MET A 163 29.79 -1.05 6.72
N ARG A 164 29.70 -0.65 8.00
CA ARG A 164 30.56 0.39 8.58
C ARG A 164 31.83 -0.15 9.23
N GLN A 165 31.82 -1.36 9.77
CA GLN A 165 32.86 -1.84 10.70
C GLN A 165 33.50 -3.18 10.35
N TYR A 166 32.86 -4.00 9.50
CA TYR A 166 33.27 -5.39 9.22
C TYR A 166 33.35 -5.75 7.73
N ALA A 167 32.74 -4.98 6.83
CA ALA A 167 32.73 -5.29 5.40
C ALA A 167 34.12 -5.28 4.74
N SER A 168 35.09 -4.55 5.32
CA SER A 168 36.52 -4.57 4.93
C SER A 168 37.36 -5.66 5.62
N LYS A 169 36.74 -6.48 6.50
CA LYS A 169 37.39 -7.58 7.24
C LYS A 169 36.95 -8.97 6.74
N VAL A 170 35.87 -9.05 5.97
CA VAL A 170 35.40 -10.30 5.35
C VAL A 170 36.06 -10.54 3.99
N SER A 171 35.99 -11.77 3.48
CA SER A 171 36.48 -12.08 2.14
C SER A 171 35.54 -11.55 1.04
N ASP A 172 36.09 -11.27 -0.14
CA ASP A 172 35.33 -10.89 -1.35
C ASP A 172 34.15 -11.84 -1.60
N GLY A 173 34.32 -13.15 -1.38
CA GLY A 173 33.27 -14.14 -1.52
C GLY A 173 32.11 -13.95 -0.54
N MET A 174 32.41 -13.70 0.74
CA MET A 174 31.38 -13.45 1.75
C MET A 174 30.70 -12.08 1.53
N ALA A 175 31.44 -11.05 1.14
CA ALA A 175 30.88 -9.75 0.75
C ALA A 175 29.95 -9.86 -0.47
N LEU A 176 30.30 -10.66 -1.49
CA LEU A 176 29.42 -10.99 -2.61
C LEU A 176 28.15 -11.70 -2.15
N GLN A 177 28.24 -12.66 -1.23
CA GLN A 177 27.08 -13.39 -0.71
C GLN A 177 26.13 -12.47 0.07
N LEU A 178 26.64 -11.71 1.04
CA LEU A 178 25.86 -10.78 1.87
C LEU A 178 25.19 -9.69 1.02
N GLY A 179 25.90 -9.13 0.05
CA GLY A 179 25.33 -8.13 -0.87
C GLY A 179 24.28 -8.71 -1.83
N CYS A 180 24.47 -9.92 -2.35
CA CYS A 180 23.45 -10.58 -3.17
C CYS A 180 22.18 -10.95 -2.39
N LEU A 181 22.31 -11.33 -1.11
CA LEU A 181 21.18 -11.54 -0.20
C LEU A 181 20.41 -10.23 0.05
N GLU A 182 21.10 -9.10 0.27
CA GLU A 182 20.44 -7.80 0.37
C GLU A 182 19.75 -7.39 -0.94
N ILE A 183 20.36 -7.59 -2.11
CA ILE A 183 19.70 -7.32 -3.41
C ILE A 183 18.37 -8.09 -3.51
N ARG A 184 18.35 -9.39 -3.17
CA ARG A 184 17.13 -10.23 -3.22
C ARG A 184 16.08 -9.79 -2.20
N ARG A 185 16.50 -9.37 -1.00
CA ARG A 185 15.60 -8.86 0.05
C ARG A 185 15.03 -7.47 -0.31
N PHE A 186 15.87 -6.59 -0.85
CA PHE A 186 15.54 -5.21 -1.21
C PHE A 186 14.59 -5.17 -2.42
N PHE A 187 14.97 -5.84 -3.52
CA PHE A 187 14.14 -5.97 -4.72
C PHE A 187 13.21 -7.17 -4.65
N LYS A 188 12.41 -7.26 -3.57
CA LYS A 188 11.59 -8.44 -3.24
C LYS A 188 10.66 -8.93 -4.36
N GLU A 189 10.15 -8.03 -5.21
CA GLU A 189 9.24 -8.34 -6.32
C GLU A 189 9.96 -8.67 -7.65
N MET A 190 11.29 -8.46 -7.74
CA MET A 190 12.06 -8.69 -8.97
C MET A 190 12.06 -10.17 -9.35
N ASN A 191 11.89 -10.48 -10.64
CA ASN A 191 11.92 -11.86 -11.11
C ASN A 191 13.29 -12.54 -10.82
N PRO A 192 13.39 -13.88 -10.66
CA PRO A 192 14.64 -14.54 -10.29
C PRO A 192 15.81 -14.28 -11.25
N ASN A 193 15.54 -14.16 -12.55
CA ASN A 193 16.54 -13.88 -13.58
C ASN A 193 16.75 -12.38 -13.79
N GLY A 194 16.26 -11.53 -12.87
CA GLY A 194 16.17 -10.08 -13.04
C GLY A 194 17.52 -9.40 -13.31
N LEU A 195 18.62 -9.93 -12.77
CA LEU A 195 19.97 -9.41 -13.02
C LEU A 195 20.71 -10.08 -14.19
N GLU A 196 20.15 -11.09 -14.86
CA GLU A 196 20.78 -11.67 -16.07
C GLU A 196 20.76 -10.67 -17.24
N LYS A 197 19.68 -9.89 -17.36
CA LYS A 197 19.55 -8.82 -18.35
C LYS A 197 20.61 -7.74 -18.09
N LYS A 198 21.47 -7.51 -19.09
CA LYS A 198 22.57 -6.52 -19.03
C LYS A 198 22.08 -5.13 -18.64
N SER A 199 20.95 -4.69 -19.18
CA SER A 199 20.33 -3.38 -18.89
C SER A 199 19.91 -3.27 -17.43
N ASN A 200 19.22 -4.27 -16.87
CA ASN A 200 18.83 -4.29 -15.47
C ASN A 200 20.03 -4.21 -14.51
N PHE A 201 21.16 -4.88 -14.82
CA PHE A 201 22.39 -4.72 -14.03
C PHE A 201 23.00 -3.33 -14.22
N GLU A 202 23.08 -2.81 -15.44
CA GLU A 202 23.60 -1.45 -15.70
C GLU A 202 22.74 -0.36 -15.05
N GLN A 203 21.45 -0.65 -14.82
CA GLN A 203 20.54 0.18 -14.06
C GLN A 203 20.84 0.10 -12.55
N LEU A 204 21.03 -1.09 -11.98
CA LEU A 204 21.48 -1.25 -10.58
C LEU A 204 22.82 -0.52 -10.34
N GLU A 205 23.76 -0.66 -11.27
CA GLU A 205 25.13 -0.13 -11.21
C GLU A 205 25.17 1.41 -11.29
N LYS A 206 24.26 2.03 -12.07
CA LYS A 206 24.22 3.50 -12.28
C LYS A 206 23.17 4.22 -11.42
N ASP A 207 21.93 3.74 -11.42
CA ASP A 207 20.80 4.44 -10.79
C ASP A 207 20.78 4.23 -9.27
N VAL A 208 21.25 3.08 -8.78
CA VAL A 208 21.10 2.69 -7.35
C VAL A 208 22.42 2.76 -6.59
N GLY A 209 23.54 2.51 -7.29
CA GLY A 209 24.87 2.40 -6.70
C GLY A 209 25.13 1.00 -6.14
N LEU A 210 26.24 0.39 -6.55
CA LEU A 210 26.66 -0.90 -6.00
C LEU A 210 27.12 -0.80 -4.53
N ASP A 211 27.53 0.39 -4.07
CA ASP A 211 27.99 0.62 -2.69
C ASP A 211 26.87 0.66 -1.65
N LEU A 212 25.60 0.62 -2.08
CA LEU A 212 24.47 0.28 -1.23
C LEU A 212 24.46 -1.21 -0.83
N PHE A 213 25.08 -2.08 -1.64
CA PHE A 213 25.02 -3.54 -1.49
C PHE A 213 26.37 -4.19 -1.16
N PHE A 214 27.48 -3.60 -1.60
CA PHE A 214 28.83 -4.16 -1.50
C PHE A 214 29.83 -3.16 -0.92
N PRO A 215 30.86 -3.58 -0.16
CA PRO A 215 31.93 -2.70 0.28
C PRO A 215 32.65 -2.05 -0.91
N ARG A 216 33.11 -0.80 -0.74
CA ARG A 216 33.83 -0.05 -1.77
C ARG A 216 35.16 -0.71 -2.14
N GLU A 217 35.74 -1.43 -1.19
CA GLU A 217 36.93 -2.25 -1.35
C GLU A 217 36.73 -3.34 -2.43
N LEU A 218 35.62 -4.08 -2.36
CA LEU A 218 35.24 -5.11 -3.35
C LEU A 218 34.88 -4.50 -4.72
N ILE A 219 34.25 -3.32 -4.73
CA ILE A 219 33.87 -2.63 -5.97
C ILE A 219 35.13 -2.16 -6.72
N HIS A 220 36.15 -1.66 -6.00
CA HIS A 220 37.39 -1.17 -6.60
C HIS A 220 38.45 -2.27 -6.83
N SER A 221 38.38 -3.43 -6.16
CA SER A 221 39.35 -4.52 -6.34
C SER A 221 39.21 -5.24 -7.69
N MET A 222 38.05 -5.13 -8.35
CA MET A 222 37.73 -5.86 -9.59
C MET A 222 37.32 -4.97 -10.75
N LYS A 223 37.58 -5.42 -11.98
CA LYS A 223 37.07 -4.75 -13.19
C LYS A 223 35.53 -4.88 -13.24
N PRO A 224 34.75 -3.85 -13.63
CA PRO A 224 33.28 -3.92 -13.60
C PRO A 224 32.67 -5.14 -14.32
N LYS A 225 33.24 -5.54 -15.47
CA LYS A 225 32.82 -6.74 -16.23
C LYS A 225 33.07 -8.07 -15.49
N GLN A 226 34.01 -8.11 -14.55
CA GLN A 226 34.28 -9.26 -13.67
C GLN A 226 33.34 -9.23 -12.46
N LEU A 227 33.23 -8.09 -11.78
CA LEU A 227 32.31 -7.88 -10.67
C LEU A 227 30.87 -8.25 -11.06
N ARG A 228 30.40 -7.73 -12.21
CA ARG A 228 29.06 -8.04 -12.77
C ARG A 228 28.82 -9.55 -12.91
N ARG A 229 29.79 -10.29 -13.46
CA ARG A 229 29.68 -11.75 -13.64
C ARG A 229 29.58 -12.48 -12.29
N LEU A 230 30.38 -12.07 -11.32
CA LEU A 230 30.38 -12.67 -9.98
C LEU A 230 29.06 -12.37 -9.24
N VAL A 231 28.58 -11.14 -9.27
CA VAL A 231 27.26 -10.77 -8.70
C VAL A 231 26.13 -11.54 -9.39
N GLN A 232 26.12 -11.64 -10.72
CA GLN A 232 25.12 -12.44 -11.45
C GLN A 232 25.15 -13.93 -11.06
N GLN A 233 26.35 -14.53 -10.97
CA GLN A 233 26.55 -15.92 -10.60
C GLN A 233 26.15 -16.21 -9.14
N THR A 234 26.54 -15.34 -8.21
CA THR A 234 26.21 -15.47 -6.78
C THR A 234 24.73 -15.21 -6.53
N PHE A 235 24.12 -14.23 -7.21
CA PHE A 235 22.70 -13.92 -7.07
C PHE A 235 21.79 -15.09 -7.47
N GLN A 236 22.15 -15.89 -8.49
CA GLN A 236 21.35 -17.06 -8.87
C GLN A 236 21.29 -18.16 -7.78
N GLY A 237 22.21 -18.17 -6.80
CA GLY A 237 22.11 -19.03 -5.60
C GLY A 237 21.04 -18.58 -4.58
N TYR A 238 20.48 -17.38 -4.77
CA TYR A 238 19.53 -16.72 -3.87
C TYR A 238 18.28 -16.22 -4.58
N SER A 239 18.20 -16.32 -5.91
CA SER A 239 17.23 -15.60 -6.74
C SER A 239 15.76 -15.93 -6.48
N SER A 240 15.48 -17.11 -5.90
CA SER A 240 14.14 -17.61 -5.54
C SER A 240 13.74 -17.38 -4.08
N LEU A 241 14.60 -16.81 -3.23
CA LEU A 241 14.34 -16.66 -1.80
C LEU A 241 13.34 -15.54 -1.49
N LYS A 242 12.50 -15.78 -0.47
CA LYS A 242 11.68 -14.74 0.17
C LYS A 242 12.52 -13.84 1.07
N GLN A 243 12.05 -12.62 1.37
CA GLN A 243 12.77 -11.66 2.20
C GLN A 243 13.27 -12.25 3.53
N ASP A 244 12.40 -13.01 4.21
CA ASP A 244 12.68 -13.52 5.55
C ASP A 244 13.76 -14.62 5.51
N GLN A 245 13.78 -15.43 4.44
CA GLN A 245 14.84 -16.38 4.12
C GLN A 245 16.16 -15.71 3.71
N CYS A 246 16.10 -14.50 3.15
CA CYS A 246 17.30 -13.70 2.90
C CYS A 246 17.89 -13.12 4.20
N MET A 247 17.03 -12.72 5.15
CA MET A 247 17.46 -12.23 6.46
C MET A 247 18.11 -13.37 7.27
N ASP A 248 17.43 -14.52 7.40
CA ASP A 248 17.97 -15.76 7.98
C ASP A 248 19.36 -16.14 7.43
N ARG A 249 19.49 -16.27 6.10
CA ARG A 249 20.78 -16.62 5.48
C ARG A 249 21.85 -15.54 5.68
N PHE A 250 21.48 -14.26 5.75
CA PHE A 250 22.42 -13.18 6.00
C PHE A 250 22.95 -13.23 7.45
N PHE A 251 22.05 -13.39 8.43
CA PHE A 251 22.40 -13.61 9.83
C PHE A 251 23.32 -14.84 9.99
N THR A 252 22.94 -15.97 9.40
CA THR A 252 23.70 -17.24 9.43
C THR A 252 25.08 -17.12 8.74
N THR A 253 25.18 -16.35 7.65
CA THR A 253 26.46 -16.14 6.94
C THR A 253 27.37 -15.21 7.73
N LEU A 254 26.84 -14.11 8.29
CA LEU A 254 27.62 -13.11 9.03
C LEU A 254 28.13 -13.65 10.38
N ALA A 255 27.36 -14.51 11.05
CA ALA A 255 27.71 -15.13 12.33
C ALA A 255 29.05 -15.91 12.29
N GLN A 256 29.48 -16.35 11.10
CA GLN A 256 30.76 -17.06 10.91
C GLN A 256 32.00 -16.18 11.13
N CYS A 257 31.84 -14.85 11.17
CA CYS A 257 32.96 -13.90 11.30
C CYS A 257 32.69 -12.72 12.25
N TYR A 258 31.42 -12.47 12.60
CA TYR A 258 31.01 -11.38 13.49
C TYR A 258 29.80 -11.81 14.31
N SER A 259 29.92 -11.79 15.65
CA SER A 259 28.77 -11.96 16.53
C SER A 259 28.08 -10.61 16.75
N TYR A 260 26.81 -10.56 16.37
CA TYR A 260 25.91 -9.40 16.47
C TYR A 260 24.85 -9.55 17.58
N THR A 261 24.88 -10.66 18.33
CA THR A 261 23.99 -10.94 19.47
C THR A 261 24.66 -10.74 20.83
N GLN A 262 25.97 -10.50 20.87
CA GLN A 262 26.75 -10.30 22.10
C GLN A 262 27.65 -9.07 22.04
N GLU A 263 27.87 -8.41 23.17
CA GLU A 263 28.90 -7.38 23.35
C GLU A 263 30.05 -7.96 24.20
N SER A 264 31.31 -7.76 23.78
CA SER A 264 32.51 -8.19 24.50
C SER A 264 33.24 -6.99 25.12
N PHE A 265 33.62 -7.10 26.40
CA PHE A 265 34.24 -6.02 27.16
C PHE A 265 35.57 -6.45 27.79
N ALA A 266 36.67 -5.90 27.29
CA ALA A 266 37.99 -6.03 27.90
C ALA A 266 38.00 -5.37 29.30
N CYS A 267 38.21 -6.17 30.34
CA CYS A 267 38.18 -5.75 31.74
C CYS A 267 39.19 -6.57 32.57
N ARG A 268 39.38 -6.21 33.85
CA ARG A 268 40.29 -6.92 34.76
C ARG A 268 39.52 -7.51 35.94
N LEU A 269 39.69 -8.79 36.22
CA LEU A 269 39.12 -9.42 37.43
C LEU A 269 39.77 -8.88 38.70
N VAL A 270 38.95 -8.45 39.67
CA VAL A 270 39.42 -7.97 40.99
C VAL A 270 39.81 -9.12 41.92
N HIS A 271 39.17 -10.28 41.76
CA HIS A 271 39.38 -11.46 42.60
C HIS A 271 40.21 -12.50 41.85
N GLY A 272 41.51 -12.54 42.11
CA GLY A 272 42.45 -13.51 41.54
C GLY A 272 43.84 -12.92 41.32
N TRP A 273 44.63 -13.54 40.45
CA TRP A 273 45.70 -12.82 39.76
C TRP A 273 45.03 -11.73 38.88
N ASN A 274 45.62 -10.54 38.80
CA ASN A 274 45.06 -9.35 38.12
C ASN A 274 44.98 -9.51 36.59
N LEU A 275 44.18 -10.46 36.12
CA LEU A 275 44.10 -10.94 34.75
C LEU A 275 43.16 -10.07 33.93
N THR A 276 43.65 -9.58 32.79
CA THR A 276 42.81 -8.99 31.75
C THR A 276 42.04 -10.11 31.05
N ILE A 277 40.72 -9.94 30.93
CA ILE A 277 39.79 -10.89 30.31
C ILE A 277 38.84 -10.14 29.39
N ASP A 278 38.27 -10.82 28.41
CA ASP A 278 37.07 -10.34 27.72
C ASP A 278 35.84 -10.91 28.42
N LEU A 279 34.97 -10.04 28.91
CA LEU A 279 33.69 -10.43 29.50
C LEU A 279 32.61 -10.25 28.42
N VAL A 280 32.04 -11.38 27.99
CA VAL A 280 31.09 -11.49 26.88
C VAL A 280 29.67 -11.55 27.45
N ILE A 281 28.78 -10.70 26.96
CA ILE A 281 27.39 -10.59 27.41
C ILE A 281 26.47 -10.68 26.20
N GLY A 282 25.57 -11.65 26.20
CA GLY A 282 24.55 -11.88 25.15
C GLY A 282 23.42 -12.75 25.70
N PRO A 283 22.49 -13.25 24.87
CA PRO A 283 21.36 -14.05 25.35
C PRO A 283 21.75 -15.29 26.19
N GLU A 284 22.90 -15.89 25.93
CA GLU A 284 23.44 -17.04 26.68
C GLU A 284 23.97 -16.69 28.10
N GLY A 285 23.78 -15.45 28.55
CA GLY A 285 24.20 -14.97 29.87
C GLY A 285 25.51 -14.19 29.84
N ILE A 286 26.21 -14.26 30.98
CA ILE A 286 27.49 -13.59 31.24
C ILE A 286 28.60 -14.65 31.16
N SER A 287 29.55 -14.49 30.25
CA SER A 287 30.67 -15.42 30.06
C SER A 287 32.05 -14.72 30.12
N GLN A 288 33.06 -15.45 30.57
CA GLN A 288 34.47 -15.05 30.49
C GLN A 288 35.14 -15.68 29.27
N GLN A 289 35.90 -14.91 28.52
CA GLN A 289 36.81 -15.37 27.48
C GLN A 289 38.24 -14.88 27.74
N THR A 290 39.21 -15.68 27.31
CA THR A 290 40.64 -15.34 27.27
C THR A 290 41.16 -15.61 25.85
N GLU A 291 42.32 -15.07 25.49
CA GLU A 291 42.84 -15.20 24.12
C GLU A 291 42.85 -16.66 23.63
N ASN A 292 42.08 -16.92 22.56
CA ASN A 292 41.90 -18.23 21.93
C ASN A 292 41.21 -19.32 22.80
N SER A 293 40.58 -18.97 23.93
CA SER A 293 39.73 -19.90 24.70
C SER A 293 38.29 -19.91 24.18
N THR A 294 37.59 -21.02 24.39
CA THR A 294 36.11 -21.01 24.40
C THR A 294 35.60 -20.13 25.54
N PRO A 295 34.47 -19.42 25.39
CA PRO A 295 33.81 -18.73 26.50
C PRO A 295 33.41 -19.71 27.62
N MET A 296 33.59 -19.30 28.87
CA MET A 296 33.16 -20.00 30.08
C MET A 296 32.01 -19.21 30.71
N CYS A 297 30.81 -19.80 30.79
CA CYS A 297 29.66 -19.17 31.44
C CYS A 297 29.95 -18.94 32.94
N LEU A 298 29.69 -17.72 33.41
CA LEU A 298 29.81 -17.30 34.81
C LEU A 298 28.45 -17.26 35.51
N ALA A 299 27.41 -16.79 34.82
CA ALA A 299 26.03 -16.70 35.31
C ALA A 299 25.01 -16.48 34.18
N THR A 300 23.78 -16.94 34.37
CA THR A 300 22.60 -16.51 33.59
C THR A 300 21.92 -15.30 34.24
N PHE A 301 21.09 -14.55 33.51
CA PHE A 301 20.50 -13.32 34.04
C PHE A 301 19.49 -13.59 35.15
N SER A 302 18.75 -14.71 35.08
CA SER A 302 17.93 -15.24 36.19
C SER A 302 18.64 -15.38 37.55
N GLN A 303 19.98 -15.47 37.58
CA GLN A 303 20.78 -15.54 38.82
C GLN A 303 21.25 -14.18 39.34
N VAL A 304 21.11 -13.09 38.57
CA VAL A 304 21.53 -11.75 38.98
C VAL A 304 20.57 -11.18 40.03
N ARG A 305 21.11 -10.55 41.08
CA ARG A 305 20.33 -10.01 42.20
C ARG A 305 20.52 -8.51 42.43
N SER A 306 21.69 -7.96 42.10
CA SER A 306 21.92 -6.51 42.07
C SER A 306 23.20 -6.15 41.32
N ILE A 307 23.21 -4.97 40.69
CA ILE A 307 24.33 -4.43 39.91
C ILE A 307 24.73 -3.07 40.52
N SER A 308 26.03 -2.77 40.60
CA SER A 308 26.51 -1.46 41.05
C SER A 308 27.79 -1.05 40.33
N CYS A 309 27.96 0.26 40.10
CA CYS A 309 29.13 0.85 39.46
C CYS A 309 29.70 1.97 40.34
N SER A 310 31.02 2.01 40.52
CA SER A 310 31.71 3.09 41.24
C SER A 310 32.96 3.53 40.49
N ALA A 311 33.21 4.84 40.44
CA ALA A 311 34.41 5.39 39.83
C ALA A 311 35.60 5.25 40.77
N GLU A 312 36.77 4.93 40.22
CA GLU A 312 38.03 4.81 40.96
C GLU A 312 38.96 5.99 40.68
N GLY A 313 39.96 6.19 41.53
CA GLY A 313 40.77 7.42 41.61
C GLY A 313 41.69 7.71 40.41
N ASP A 314 41.84 6.77 39.47
CA ASP A 314 42.67 6.89 38.27
C ASP A 314 41.85 7.01 36.97
N GLY A 315 40.51 7.09 37.07
CA GLY A 315 39.60 7.13 35.93
C GLY A 315 39.03 5.78 35.50
N GLN A 316 39.53 4.65 36.05
CA GLN A 316 38.85 3.35 35.94
C GLN A 316 37.51 3.38 36.69
N ALA A 317 36.71 2.33 36.50
CA ALA A 317 35.54 2.10 37.34
C ALA A 317 35.35 0.62 37.66
N LEU A 318 34.97 0.36 38.90
CA LEU A 318 34.58 -0.95 39.40
C LEU A 318 33.11 -1.22 39.06
N LEU A 319 32.86 -2.33 38.36
CA LEU A 319 31.54 -2.94 38.19
C LEU A 319 31.44 -4.15 39.11
N THR A 320 30.37 -4.21 39.91
CA THR A 320 30.08 -5.33 40.81
C THR A 320 28.69 -5.88 40.55
N VAL A 321 28.61 -7.19 40.27
CA VAL A 321 27.37 -7.94 39.99
C VAL A 321 27.21 -9.03 41.04
N HIS A 322 26.11 -8.97 41.80
CA HIS A 322 25.76 -9.99 42.78
C HIS A 322 24.99 -11.12 42.10
N ILE A 323 25.53 -12.32 42.19
CA ILE A 323 25.02 -13.55 41.56
C ILE A 323 24.57 -14.50 42.67
N GLU A 324 23.38 -15.08 42.55
CA GLU A 324 22.84 -16.04 43.50
C GLU A 324 23.66 -17.33 43.53
N GLY A 325 23.92 -17.84 44.75
CA GLY A 325 24.77 -19.02 44.96
C GLY A 325 26.29 -18.77 44.86
N ALA A 326 26.73 -17.62 44.33
CA ALA A 326 28.14 -17.26 44.29
C ALA A 326 28.66 -16.86 45.69
N LYS A 327 29.88 -17.32 46.04
CA LYS A 327 30.50 -17.01 47.35
C LYS A 327 31.02 -15.57 47.46
N GLN A 328 31.27 -14.93 46.32
CA GLN A 328 31.74 -13.55 46.17
C GLN A 328 31.07 -12.95 44.91
N PRO A 329 30.78 -11.64 44.86
CA PRO A 329 30.19 -11.01 43.69
C PRO A 329 31.20 -10.89 42.55
N LEU A 330 30.74 -11.07 41.31
CA LEU A 330 31.55 -10.86 40.12
C LEU A 330 31.95 -9.38 40.06
N SER A 331 33.26 -9.11 40.20
CA SER A 331 33.81 -7.78 40.39
C SER A 331 34.93 -7.54 39.37
N VAL A 332 34.74 -6.56 38.49
CA VAL A 332 35.68 -6.25 37.39
C VAL A 332 35.98 -4.76 37.32
N ASN A 333 37.27 -4.44 37.11
CA ASN A 333 37.72 -3.10 36.77
C ASN A 333 37.58 -2.88 35.27
N THR A 334 36.96 -1.76 34.91
CA THR A 334 36.73 -1.30 33.53
C THR A 334 37.57 -0.06 33.23
N SER A 335 37.86 0.17 31.95
CA SER A 335 38.70 1.30 31.51
C SER A 335 38.08 2.68 31.74
N SER A 336 36.77 2.78 32.04
CA SER A 336 36.11 4.02 32.43
C SER A 336 34.73 3.76 33.04
N LEU A 337 34.22 4.73 33.81
CA LEU A 337 32.84 4.72 34.33
C LEU A 337 31.78 4.56 33.22
N ALA A 338 32.03 5.08 32.02
CA ALA A 338 31.14 4.91 30.88
C ALA A 338 31.04 3.43 30.44
N VAL A 339 32.15 2.69 30.47
CA VAL A 339 32.15 1.25 30.17
C VAL A 339 31.41 0.47 31.25
N ALA A 340 31.67 0.73 32.54
CA ALA A 340 30.93 0.11 33.64
C ALA A 340 29.41 0.37 33.54
N GLN A 341 29.00 1.59 33.18
CA GLN A 341 27.58 1.93 32.98
C GLN A 341 26.98 1.24 31.75
N ASN A 342 27.69 1.19 30.62
CA ASN A 342 27.26 0.49 29.41
C ASN A 342 27.12 -1.03 29.64
N MET A 343 27.99 -1.64 30.45
CA MET A 343 27.88 -3.05 30.85
C MET A 343 26.70 -3.28 31.82
N ALA A 344 26.53 -2.40 32.82
CA ALA A 344 25.44 -2.51 33.78
C ALA A 344 24.06 -2.40 33.11
N ASP A 345 23.88 -1.46 32.17
CA ASP A 345 22.64 -1.36 31.38
C ASP A 345 22.36 -2.62 30.56
N LEU A 346 23.40 -3.25 29.99
CA LEU A 346 23.24 -4.47 29.19
C LEU A 346 22.73 -5.64 30.04
N ILE A 347 23.39 -5.89 31.18
CA ILE A 347 23.00 -6.97 32.10
C ILE A 347 21.59 -6.70 32.65
N ASP A 348 21.32 -5.47 33.09
CA ASP A 348 20.01 -5.07 33.65
C ASP A 348 18.89 -5.15 32.61
N GLY A 349 19.18 -4.85 31.35
CA GLY A 349 18.24 -5.01 30.23
C GLY A 349 17.91 -6.46 29.92
N TYR A 350 18.91 -7.35 29.91
CA TYR A 350 18.67 -8.79 29.80
C TYR A 350 17.90 -9.35 31.01
N CYS A 351 18.18 -8.88 32.24
CA CYS A 351 17.41 -9.25 33.44
C CYS A 351 15.93 -8.85 33.35
N ARG A 352 15.61 -7.70 32.72
CA ARG A 352 14.23 -7.32 32.41
C ARG A 352 13.62 -8.19 31.32
N LEU A 353 14.38 -8.50 30.26
CA LEU A 353 13.90 -9.26 29.10
C LEU A 353 13.55 -10.72 29.47
N GLU A 354 14.33 -11.37 30.35
CA GLU A 354 13.99 -12.69 30.91
C GLU A 354 12.85 -12.65 31.96
N GLY A 355 12.31 -11.47 32.30
CA GLY A 355 11.31 -11.31 33.36
C GLY A 355 11.84 -11.54 34.78
N ALA A 356 13.17 -11.54 34.99
CA ALA A 356 13.78 -11.74 36.30
C ALA A 356 13.58 -10.55 37.26
N SER A 357 13.21 -9.38 36.75
CA SER A 357 12.72 -8.23 37.54
C SER A 357 11.93 -7.24 36.69
N GLU A 358 10.79 -6.75 37.20
CA GLU A 358 10.04 -5.63 36.62
C GLU A 358 10.76 -4.26 36.79
N SER A 359 11.79 -4.20 37.63
CA SER A 359 12.49 -2.96 37.99
C SER A 359 14.01 -3.09 37.86
N SER A 360 14.70 -1.98 37.63
CA SER A 360 16.16 -1.97 37.47
C SER A 360 16.89 -2.50 38.72
N LEU A 361 17.78 -3.46 38.51
CA LEU A 361 18.68 -4.02 39.51
C LEU A 361 19.91 -3.13 39.78
N ILE A 362 20.03 -1.98 39.10
CA ILE A 362 21.18 -1.06 39.23
C ILE A 362 21.01 -0.15 40.47
N ILE A 363 21.82 -0.40 41.49
CA ILE A 363 21.86 0.39 42.72
C ILE A 363 22.48 1.76 42.44
N ARG A 364 21.65 2.81 42.41
CA ARG A 364 22.10 4.20 42.27
C ARG A 364 22.40 4.82 43.66
N PRO A 365 23.65 5.22 43.97
CA PRO A 365 23.96 5.91 45.22
C PRO A 365 23.35 7.32 45.20
N GLY A 366 22.23 7.52 45.91
CA GLY A 366 21.57 8.83 45.98
C GLY A 366 20.12 8.82 46.48
N LYS A 367 19.37 7.72 46.32
CA LYS A 367 18.04 7.59 46.96
C LYS A 367 18.20 7.23 48.44
N GLY A 368 18.38 8.25 49.26
CA GLY A 368 18.21 8.16 50.71
C GLY A 368 16.78 7.71 51.07
N ARG A 369 16.60 7.18 52.28
CA ARG A 369 15.28 6.87 52.82
C ARG A 369 14.51 8.16 53.04
N ASP A 370 13.59 8.49 52.14
CA ASP A 370 12.49 9.39 52.48
C ASP A 370 11.28 8.59 52.98
N GLY A 371 10.52 9.20 53.89
CA GLY A 371 9.62 8.47 54.78
C GLY A 371 8.30 8.04 54.16
N ARG A 372 7.57 7.17 54.88
CA ARG A 372 6.11 6.98 54.70
C ARG A 372 5.36 8.25 55.11
N LEU A 373 5.44 9.31 54.31
CA LEU A 373 4.46 10.40 54.36
C LEU A 373 3.19 9.90 53.69
N LYS A 374 2.14 9.69 54.49
CA LYS A 374 0.79 9.44 53.97
C LYS A 374 0.36 10.67 53.19
N LEU A 375 -0.25 10.47 52.01
CA LEU A 375 -1.10 11.52 51.45
C LEU A 375 -2.28 11.78 52.43
N PRO A 376 -2.76 13.03 52.57
CA PRO A 376 -4.09 13.29 53.08
C PRO A 376 -5.14 12.69 52.13
N ASP A 377 -6.27 12.24 52.66
CA ASP A 377 -7.35 11.67 51.85
C ASP A 377 -7.93 12.69 50.86
N ILE A 378 -8.01 12.32 49.59
CA ILE A 378 -8.63 13.14 48.53
C ILE A 378 -10.14 12.84 48.52
N PRO A 379 -11.03 13.86 48.64
CA PRO A 379 -12.46 13.65 48.50
C PRO A 379 -12.84 13.17 47.10
N GLN A 380 -13.69 12.15 47.01
CA GLN A 380 -14.27 11.71 45.73
C GLN A 380 -15.13 12.84 45.14
N SER A 381 -14.83 13.23 43.89
CA SER A 381 -15.72 14.04 43.06
C SER A 381 -15.67 13.53 41.61
N GLN A 382 -16.72 13.83 40.84
CA GLN A 382 -17.04 13.14 39.59
C GLN A 382 -16.33 13.77 38.38
N GLY A 383 -16.21 12.98 37.30
CA GLY A 383 -15.28 13.25 36.21
C GLY A 383 -15.65 14.41 35.28
N ALA A 384 -14.64 14.83 34.51
CA ALA A 384 -14.75 15.68 33.33
C ALA A 384 -13.78 15.15 32.25
N MET A 385 -14.09 15.39 30.97
CA MET A 385 -13.17 15.07 29.87
C MET A 385 -11.98 16.04 29.86
N ILE A 386 -10.82 15.55 29.45
CA ILE A 386 -9.65 16.39 29.14
C ILE A 386 -9.65 16.62 27.62
N PRO A 387 -9.62 17.87 27.13
CA PRO A 387 -9.59 18.18 25.71
C PRO A 387 -8.18 18.05 25.11
N ASP A 388 -8.17 17.98 23.78
CA ASP A 388 -6.99 17.93 22.91
C ASP A 388 -5.99 19.09 23.14
N ARG A 389 -4.71 18.85 22.80
CA ARG A 389 -3.65 19.87 22.81
C ARG A 389 -2.58 19.60 21.75
N ASP A 390 -2.47 20.53 20.82
CA ASP A 390 -1.44 20.58 19.79
C ASP A 390 -0.01 20.44 20.36
N SER A 391 0.83 19.71 19.64
CA SER A 391 2.28 19.69 19.85
C SER A 391 3.01 20.15 18.60
N ASP A 392 3.53 21.38 18.62
CA ASP A 392 4.32 21.94 17.52
C ASP A 392 5.55 21.06 17.24
N VAL A 393 5.73 20.63 15.98
CA VAL A 393 6.93 19.94 15.48
C VAL A 393 7.30 20.47 14.10
N TYR A 394 8.27 21.38 14.06
CA TYR A 394 8.88 21.88 12.82
C TYR A 394 10.08 21.00 12.44
N ALA A 395 10.12 20.48 11.21
CA ALA A 395 11.15 19.55 10.75
C ALA A 395 11.44 19.62 9.23
N GLU A 396 11.58 20.82 8.67
CA GLU A 396 12.06 20.99 7.29
C GLU A 396 13.58 20.75 7.20
N ILE A 397 14.03 20.01 6.17
CA ILE A 397 14.78 20.60 5.07
C ILE A 397 14.29 19.93 3.78
N THR A 398 13.65 20.70 2.90
CA THR A 398 13.60 20.40 1.47
C THR A 398 14.69 21.26 0.81
N GLU A 399 15.51 20.67 -0.06
CA GLU A 399 16.46 21.46 -0.85
C GLU A 399 15.70 22.09 -2.03
N GLY A 400 15.90 23.40 -2.27
CA GLY A 400 15.23 24.12 -3.37
C GLY A 400 14.27 25.25 -2.97
N ASN A 401 14.56 26.05 -1.93
CA ASN A 401 13.88 27.34 -1.74
C ASN A 401 14.41 28.37 -2.76
N GLU A 402 13.75 28.49 -3.91
CA GLU A 402 13.69 29.77 -4.62
C GLU A 402 12.53 30.59 -4.03
N GLU A 403 12.81 31.80 -3.55
CA GLU A 403 11.80 32.71 -3.01
C GLU A 403 11.01 33.35 -4.17
N ASP A 404 9.72 33.04 -4.32
CA ASP A 404 8.81 33.89 -5.09
C ASP A 404 7.46 34.18 -4.38
N SER A 405 7.04 35.41 -4.59
CA SER A 405 6.12 36.24 -3.82
C SER A 405 4.63 36.03 -4.12
N GLY A 406 4.25 34.84 -4.57
CA GLY A 406 2.84 34.51 -4.79
C GLY A 406 2.14 34.07 -3.50
N GLU A 407 1.23 34.87 -2.96
CA GLU A 407 0.32 34.41 -1.90
C GLU A 407 -0.49 33.18 -2.35
N LYS A 408 -0.88 32.31 -1.40
CA LYS A 408 -1.86 31.24 -1.69
C LYS A 408 -3.25 31.89 -1.82
N PRO A 409 -4.10 31.50 -2.79
CA PRO A 409 -5.50 31.90 -2.81
C PRO A 409 -6.27 31.24 -1.64
N GLN A 410 -6.17 31.86 -0.47
CA GLN A 410 -6.82 31.42 0.77
C GLN A 410 -8.31 31.78 0.72
N ILE A 411 -9.17 30.80 0.97
CA ILE A 411 -10.63 30.97 0.97
C ILE A 411 -11.15 30.90 2.41
N SER A 412 -12.12 31.76 2.75
CA SER A 412 -12.88 31.60 4.01
C SER A 412 -13.92 30.49 3.87
N ARG A 413 -14.02 29.62 4.88
CA ARG A 413 -15.06 28.58 4.94
C ARG A 413 -16.47 29.16 4.85
N ASP A 414 -16.72 30.33 5.42
CA ASP A 414 -18.03 31.00 5.42
C ASP A 414 -18.53 31.38 4.01
N HIS A 415 -17.63 31.39 3.03
CA HIS A 415 -17.94 31.65 1.63
C HIS A 415 -18.24 30.37 0.82
N VAL A 416 -18.04 29.18 1.39
CA VAL A 416 -18.19 27.89 0.68
C VAL A 416 -19.32 27.06 1.29
N VAL A 417 -20.37 26.84 0.51
CA VAL A 417 -21.48 25.95 0.87
C VAL A 417 -21.19 24.56 0.32
N VAL A 418 -21.01 23.57 1.21
CA VAL A 418 -20.87 22.15 0.84
C VAL A 418 -22.24 21.56 0.48
N GLY A 419 -22.29 20.76 -0.59
CA GLY A 419 -23.47 20.04 -1.07
C GLY A 419 -23.27 18.52 -1.01
N ARG A 420 -23.82 17.80 -2.00
CA ARG A 420 -23.72 16.33 -2.08
C ARG A 420 -22.29 15.83 -2.29
N ILE A 421 -22.00 14.63 -1.80
CA ILE A 421 -20.80 13.87 -2.19
C ILE A 421 -20.86 13.58 -3.71
N LEU A 422 -19.71 13.62 -4.37
CA LEU A 422 -19.48 13.26 -5.77
C LEU A 422 -18.67 11.98 -5.93
N GLY A 423 -17.79 11.68 -4.95
CA GLY A 423 -16.98 10.47 -4.92
C GLY A 423 -16.06 10.42 -3.71
N GLU A 424 -15.37 9.29 -3.52
CA GLU A 424 -14.41 9.08 -2.44
C GLU A 424 -13.02 8.81 -3.02
N GLY A 425 -12.00 9.49 -2.50
CA GLY A 425 -10.59 9.34 -2.87
C GLY A 425 -9.71 9.00 -1.67
N PHE A 426 -8.41 8.79 -1.92
CA PHE A 426 -7.47 8.25 -0.91
C PHE A 426 -7.40 9.04 0.41
N PHE A 427 -7.59 10.36 0.37
CA PHE A 427 -7.55 11.23 1.54
C PHE A 427 -8.92 11.55 2.14
N GLY A 428 -10.02 11.23 1.44
CA GLY A 428 -11.38 11.62 1.84
C GLY A 428 -12.34 11.87 0.68
N GLU A 429 -13.47 12.49 0.97
CA GLU A 429 -14.57 12.68 0.02
C GLU A 429 -14.41 13.95 -0.83
N VAL A 430 -14.79 13.84 -2.11
CA VAL A 430 -15.01 14.99 -2.99
C VAL A 430 -16.49 15.34 -2.93
N HIS A 431 -16.81 16.58 -2.60
CA HIS A 431 -18.17 17.12 -2.57
C HIS A 431 -18.39 18.12 -3.71
N ALA A 432 -19.63 18.23 -4.17
CA ALA A 432 -20.09 19.42 -4.89
C ALA A 432 -20.29 20.56 -3.89
N GLY A 433 -20.20 21.80 -4.35
CA GLY A 433 -20.51 22.97 -3.53
C GLY A 433 -20.67 24.25 -4.33
N VAL A 434 -20.88 25.34 -3.61
CA VAL A 434 -20.98 26.70 -4.18
C VAL A 434 -20.04 27.62 -3.42
N TYR A 435 -19.08 28.22 -4.12
CA TYR A 435 -18.23 29.27 -3.59
C TYR A 435 -18.81 30.64 -3.95
N LYS A 436 -19.01 31.48 -2.93
CA LYS A 436 -19.37 32.89 -3.07
C LYS A 436 -18.09 33.74 -3.13
N ILE A 437 -17.76 34.22 -4.32
CA ILE A 437 -16.62 35.11 -4.56
C ILE A 437 -16.86 36.44 -3.80
N PRO A 438 -15.82 37.15 -3.31
CA PRO A 438 -15.97 38.46 -2.66
C PRO A 438 -16.74 39.53 -3.47
N THR A 439 -16.83 39.37 -4.81
CA THR A 439 -17.67 40.19 -5.70
C THR A 439 -19.19 39.99 -5.50
N GLY A 440 -19.59 38.96 -4.74
CA GLY A 440 -20.98 38.55 -4.54
C GLY A 440 -21.46 37.45 -5.50
N GLU A 441 -20.68 37.17 -6.56
CA GLU A 441 -20.94 36.10 -7.52
C GLU A 441 -20.85 34.71 -6.87
N ARG A 442 -21.60 33.75 -7.40
CA ARG A 442 -21.62 32.36 -6.94
C ARG A 442 -21.19 31.43 -8.07
N ILE A 443 -20.15 30.63 -7.82
CA ILE A 443 -19.67 29.63 -8.77
C ILE A 443 -19.78 28.22 -8.18
N SER A 444 -20.10 27.24 -9.03
CA SER A 444 -20.10 25.82 -8.68
C SER A 444 -18.66 25.32 -8.52
N VAL A 445 -18.40 24.57 -7.44
CA VAL A 445 -17.05 24.09 -7.10
C VAL A 445 -17.05 22.63 -6.69
N ALA A 446 -15.93 21.95 -6.92
CA ALA A 446 -15.61 20.67 -6.31
C ALA A 446 -14.74 20.90 -5.06
N ILE A 447 -15.03 20.19 -3.97
CA ILE A 447 -14.41 20.37 -2.67
C ILE A 447 -13.81 19.03 -2.24
N LYS A 448 -12.49 18.87 -2.38
CA LYS A 448 -11.76 17.70 -1.83
C LYS A 448 -11.64 17.93 -0.32
N THR A 449 -12.08 16.96 0.48
CA THR A 449 -12.02 17.00 1.95
C THR A 449 -11.02 15.97 2.47
N CYS A 450 -10.38 16.26 3.61
CA CYS A 450 -9.52 15.31 4.30
C CYS A 450 -10.27 14.63 5.45
N LYS A 451 -10.24 13.29 5.52
CA LYS A 451 -10.89 12.47 6.58
C LYS A 451 -9.99 12.16 7.78
N ASP A 452 -8.67 12.27 7.60
CA ASP A 452 -7.64 11.97 8.62
C ASP A 452 -6.85 13.26 8.89
N PHE A 453 -6.66 13.57 10.17
CA PHE A 453 -6.10 14.86 10.62
C PHE A 453 -4.67 14.76 11.15
N THR A 454 -3.97 13.65 10.93
CA THR A 454 -2.53 13.58 11.17
C THR A 454 -1.77 14.63 10.33
N ALA A 455 -0.81 15.32 10.93
CA ALA A 455 -0.09 16.42 10.28
C ALA A 455 0.60 15.99 8.97
N GLU A 456 1.13 14.77 8.91
CA GLU A 456 1.75 14.19 7.70
C GLU A 456 0.72 13.97 6.56
N VAL A 457 -0.54 13.64 6.89
CA VAL A 457 -1.62 13.54 5.89
C VAL A 457 -2.06 14.93 5.44
N LYS A 458 -2.23 15.88 6.38
CA LYS A 458 -2.55 17.29 6.09
C LYS A 458 -1.49 17.96 5.21
N GLU A 459 -0.21 17.71 5.45
CA GLU A 459 0.91 18.20 4.63
C GLU A 459 0.86 17.61 3.21
N LYS A 460 0.71 16.28 3.07
CA LYS A 460 0.59 15.63 1.75
C LYS A 460 -0.62 16.13 0.98
N PHE A 461 -1.75 16.34 1.66
CA PHE A 461 -2.97 16.89 1.08
C PHE A 461 -2.74 18.33 0.58
N LEU A 462 -2.13 19.20 1.39
CA LEU A 462 -1.75 20.56 0.98
C LEU A 462 -0.68 20.58 -0.13
N SER A 463 0.18 19.56 -0.21
CA SER A 463 1.18 19.45 -1.29
C SER A 463 0.55 19.30 -2.69
N GLU A 464 -0.64 18.69 -2.79
CA GLU A 464 -1.40 18.61 -4.03
C GLU A 464 -1.85 20.00 -4.50
N ALA A 465 -2.44 20.79 -3.60
CA ALA A 465 -2.84 22.17 -3.90
C ALA A 465 -1.63 23.07 -4.20
N GLY A 466 -0.49 22.83 -3.53
CA GLY A 466 0.78 23.51 -3.83
C GLY A 466 1.26 23.28 -5.26
N LEU A 467 1.22 22.03 -5.73
CA LEU A 467 1.55 21.67 -7.12
C LEU A 467 0.56 22.26 -8.13
N MET A 468 -0.74 22.24 -7.82
CA MET A 468 -1.79 22.76 -8.72
C MET A 468 -1.83 24.29 -8.81
N LYS A 469 -1.31 25.02 -7.82
CA LYS A 469 -1.38 26.49 -7.72
C LYS A 469 -0.91 27.23 -8.97
N ASN A 470 0.16 26.74 -9.60
CA ASN A 470 0.82 27.40 -10.72
C ASN A 470 0.46 26.77 -12.09
N LEU A 471 -0.50 25.83 -12.14
CA LEU A 471 -0.92 25.18 -13.37
C LEU A 471 -2.06 25.96 -14.04
N ASP A 472 -1.78 26.57 -15.19
CA ASP A 472 -2.77 27.18 -16.07
C ASP A 472 -2.70 26.55 -17.46
N HIS A 473 -3.68 25.69 -17.76
CA HIS A 473 -3.80 25.00 -19.05
C HIS A 473 -5.27 24.58 -19.28
N PRO A 474 -5.85 24.78 -20.48
CA PRO A 474 -7.27 24.51 -20.76
C PRO A 474 -7.71 23.06 -20.56
N HIS A 475 -6.76 22.11 -20.51
CA HIS A 475 -7.01 20.68 -20.27
C HIS A 475 -6.45 20.18 -18.92
N ILE A 476 -6.29 21.06 -17.94
CA ILE A 476 -6.00 20.71 -16.53
C ILE A 476 -7.14 21.24 -15.64
N VAL A 477 -7.46 20.51 -14.57
CA VAL A 477 -8.44 20.93 -13.57
C VAL A 477 -7.88 22.08 -12.73
N ARG A 478 -8.51 23.25 -12.80
CA ARG A 478 -8.05 24.49 -12.17
C ARG A 478 -8.34 24.51 -10.67
N LEU A 479 -7.32 24.82 -9.88
CA LEU A 479 -7.45 25.18 -8.47
C LEU A 479 -8.16 26.55 -8.34
N ILE A 480 -9.12 26.64 -7.43
CA ILE A 480 -9.81 27.90 -7.07
C ILE A 480 -9.22 28.45 -5.78
N GLY A 481 -8.89 27.59 -4.81
CA GLY A 481 -8.18 27.98 -3.60
C GLY A 481 -8.21 26.91 -2.52
N VAL A 482 -7.73 27.27 -1.32
CA VAL A 482 -7.57 26.35 -0.19
C VAL A 482 -8.17 26.95 1.07
N ILE A 483 -8.85 26.12 1.87
CA ILE A 483 -9.28 26.44 3.23
C ILE A 483 -8.36 25.66 4.17
N GLU A 484 -7.37 26.35 4.76
CA GLU A 484 -6.33 25.71 5.60
C GLU A 484 -6.76 25.50 7.07
N VAL A 485 -7.92 26.05 7.45
CA VAL A 485 -8.59 25.81 8.74
C VAL A 485 -9.19 24.41 8.74
N ASP A 486 -8.96 23.62 9.78
CA ASP A 486 -9.42 22.24 9.82
C ASP A 486 -10.97 22.10 9.84
N PRO A 487 -11.54 21.06 9.21
CA PRO A 487 -10.88 20.10 8.32
C PRO A 487 -10.45 20.73 6.99
N VAL A 488 -9.18 20.61 6.58
CA VAL A 488 -8.66 21.26 5.36
C VAL A 488 -9.46 20.88 4.12
N TRP A 489 -9.82 21.87 3.29
CA TRP A 489 -10.48 21.66 1.99
C TRP A 489 -9.66 22.24 0.84
N ILE A 490 -9.59 21.50 -0.27
CA ILE A 490 -9.07 21.98 -1.56
C ILE A 490 -10.27 22.27 -2.48
N VAL A 491 -10.39 23.50 -2.96
CA VAL A 491 -11.51 23.96 -3.78
C VAL A 491 -11.06 24.07 -5.24
N MET A 492 -11.74 23.34 -6.13
CA MET A 492 -11.44 23.22 -7.56
C MET A 492 -12.68 23.56 -8.39
N GLU A 493 -12.52 23.77 -9.70
CA GLU A 493 -13.68 23.87 -10.60
C GLU A 493 -14.54 22.59 -10.59
N LEU A 494 -15.87 22.75 -10.63
CA LEU A 494 -16.78 21.62 -10.82
C LEU A 494 -16.93 21.34 -12.32
N LEU A 495 -16.90 20.06 -12.70
CA LEU A 495 -17.06 19.61 -14.08
C LEU A 495 -18.27 18.65 -14.15
N ASP A 496 -19.39 19.14 -14.69
CA ASP A 496 -20.72 18.56 -14.49
C ASP A 496 -20.92 17.17 -15.13
N HIS A 497 -20.09 16.79 -16.10
CA HIS A 497 -20.14 15.46 -16.72
C HIS A 497 -19.30 14.40 -15.97
N GLY A 498 -18.54 14.79 -14.95
CA GLY A 498 -17.82 13.88 -14.06
C GLY A 498 -16.64 13.14 -14.70
N GLU A 499 -16.41 11.91 -14.25
CA GLU A 499 -15.28 11.06 -14.62
C GLU A 499 -15.38 10.53 -16.06
N LEU A 500 -14.26 10.60 -16.82
CA LEU A 500 -14.22 10.16 -18.21
C LEU A 500 -14.51 8.66 -18.37
N GLY A 501 -14.06 7.79 -17.46
CA GLY A 501 -14.37 6.36 -17.54
C GLY A 501 -15.88 6.09 -17.49
N SER A 502 -16.55 6.67 -16.49
CA SER A 502 -18.02 6.64 -16.36
C SER A 502 -18.74 7.27 -17.56
N TYR A 503 -18.25 8.41 -18.08
CA TYR A 503 -18.84 9.10 -19.23
C TYR A 503 -18.72 8.31 -20.54
N LEU A 504 -17.56 7.68 -20.79
CA LEU A 504 -17.34 6.80 -21.95
C LEU A 504 -18.39 5.69 -22.01
N VAL A 505 -18.63 5.00 -20.90
CA VAL A 505 -19.62 3.91 -20.82
C VAL A 505 -21.04 4.43 -21.10
N GLN A 506 -21.39 5.62 -20.63
CA GLN A 506 -22.71 6.23 -20.85
C GLN A 506 -22.90 6.70 -22.30
N GLN A 507 -21.85 7.24 -22.94
CA GLN A 507 -21.91 7.88 -24.26
C GLN A 507 -21.32 7.04 -25.41
N GLN A 508 -21.02 5.77 -25.19
CA GLN A 508 -20.40 4.87 -26.19
C GLN A 508 -21.17 4.64 -27.52
N TYR A 509 -22.41 5.12 -27.62
CA TYR A 509 -23.20 5.11 -28.87
C TYR A 509 -23.25 6.49 -29.58
N THR A 510 -22.86 7.56 -28.90
CA THR A 510 -22.87 8.95 -29.42
C THR A 510 -21.44 9.45 -29.72
N LEU A 511 -20.44 8.96 -29.00
CA LEU A 511 -19.03 9.29 -29.21
C LEU A 511 -18.48 8.70 -30.52
N THR A 512 -17.87 9.55 -31.35
CA THR A 512 -17.22 9.11 -32.60
C THR A 512 -15.73 8.85 -32.42
N THR A 513 -15.13 8.15 -33.38
CA THR A 513 -13.68 7.94 -33.44
C THR A 513 -12.89 9.26 -33.43
N ALA A 514 -13.42 10.32 -34.06
CA ALA A 514 -12.83 11.65 -33.98
C ALA A 514 -12.87 12.21 -32.53
N THR A 515 -14.02 12.10 -31.84
CA THR A 515 -14.17 12.56 -30.45
C THR A 515 -13.23 11.82 -29.48
N LEU A 516 -13.11 10.51 -29.60
CA LEU A 516 -12.16 9.72 -28.79
C LEU A 516 -10.70 10.13 -29.06
N THR A 517 -10.36 10.42 -30.33
CA THR A 517 -9.03 10.94 -30.71
C THR A 517 -8.79 12.35 -30.16
N LEU A 518 -9.83 13.19 -30.09
CA LEU A 518 -9.77 14.53 -29.50
C LEU A 518 -9.46 14.47 -28.00
N TYR A 519 -10.11 13.58 -27.25
CA TYR A 519 -9.82 13.41 -25.81
C TYR A 519 -8.35 12.99 -25.59
N CYS A 520 -7.85 12.02 -26.37
CA CYS A 520 -6.44 11.63 -26.33
C CYS A 520 -5.49 12.79 -26.65
N LEU A 521 -5.82 13.64 -27.63
CA LEU A 521 -5.05 14.84 -27.96
C LEU A 521 -5.06 15.89 -26.84
N GLN A 522 -6.22 16.11 -26.20
CA GLN A 522 -6.38 17.08 -25.11
C GLN A 522 -5.59 16.68 -23.85
N ILE A 523 -5.66 15.41 -23.46
CA ILE A 523 -4.83 14.84 -22.39
C ILE A 523 -3.34 14.94 -22.77
N CYS A 524 -2.98 14.62 -24.01
CA CYS A 524 -1.60 14.73 -24.48
C CYS A 524 -1.06 16.16 -24.47
N ASN A 525 -1.89 17.18 -24.72
CA ASN A 525 -1.52 18.59 -24.60
C ASN A 525 -1.23 18.95 -23.12
N ALA A 526 -2.07 18.50 -22.18
CA ALA A 526 -1.84 18.71 -20.76
C ALA A 526 -0.54 18.06 -20.28
N LEU A 527 -0.24 16.85 -20.77
CA LEU A 527 1.00 16.14 -20.43
C LEU A 527 2.23 16.76 -21.12
N ALA A 528 2.09 17.35 -22.31
CA ALA A 528 3.16 18.14 -22.92
C ALA A 528 3.44 19.46 -22.16
N TYR A 529 2.43 20.06 -21.53
CA TYR A 529 2.60 21.19 -20.63
C TYR A 529 3.31 20.78 -19.33
N LEU A 530 2.96 19.64 -18.72
CA LEU A 530 3.68 19.10 -17.56
C LEU A 530 5.13 18.66 -17.90
N GLU A 531 5.36 18.09 -19.08
CA GLU A 531 6.69 17.80 -19.66
C GLU A 531 7.56 19.07 -19.72
N GLY A 532 6.97 20.22 -20.09
CA GLY A 532 7.65 21.52 -20.11
C GLY A 532 7.87 22.18 -18.74
N LEU A 533 7.25 21.66 -17.67
CA LEU A 533 7.42 22.10 -16.28
C LEU A 533 8.26 21.11 -15.44
N SER A 534 8.85 20.09 -16.08
CA SER A 534 9.52 18.96 -15.42
C SER A 534 8.66 18.29 -14.34
N MET A 535 7.33 18.28 -14.52
CA MET A 535 6.39 17.64 -13.60
C MET A 535 5.97 16.27 -14.14
N VAL A 536 6.06 15.25 -13.30
CA VAL A 536 5.61 13.88 -13.59
C VAL A 536 4.34 13.62 -12.77
N HIS A 537 3.26 13.23 -13.43
CA HIS A 537 1.93 13.02 -12.86
C HIS A 537 1.80 11.67 -12.15
N ARG A 538 2.49 10.64 -12.64
CA ARG A 538 2.66 9.32 -11.98
C ARG A 538 1.40 8.43 -11.83
N ASP A 539 0.21 8.90 -12.19
CA ASP A 539 -1.01 8.10 -12.25
C ASP A 539 -1.99 8.60 -13.34
N ILE A 540 -1.59 8.41 -14.61
CA ILE A 540 -2.40 8.81 -15.77
C ILE A 540 -3.32 7.64 -16.16
N ALA A 541 -4.62 7.83 -15.96
CA ALA A 541 -5.67 6.83 -16.23
C ALA A 541 -7.01 7.53 -16.49
N ALA A 542 -7.95 6.86 -17.16
CA ALA A 542 -9.25 7.45 -17.50
C ALA A 542 -10.06 7.94 -16.27
N ARG A 543 -9.86 7.31 -15.10
CA ARG A 543 -10.46 7.70 -13.82
C ARG A 543 -9.96 9.04 -13.25
N ASN A 544 -8.78 9.49 -13.66
CA ASN A 544 -8.16 10.76 -13.23
C ASN A 544 -8.35 11.86 -14.29
N VAL A 545 -9.21 11.63 -15.27
CA VAL A 545 -9.61 12.60 -16.30
C VAL A 545 -11.09 12.91 -16.12
N LEU A 546 -11.44 14.19 -16.14
CA LEU A 546 -12.80 14.69 -15.98
C LEU A 546 -13.31 15.32 -17.29
N VAL A 547 -14.61 15.26 -17.51
CA VAL A 547 -15.27 15.78 -18.71
C VAL A 547 -15.87 17.15 -18.40
N ALA A 548 -15.36 18.19 -19.06
CA ALA A 548 -15.83 19.57 -18.92
C ALA A 548 -16.99 19.88 -19.88
N SER A 549 -16.98 19.28 -21.07
CA SER A 549 -18.07 19.29 -22.04
C SER A 549 -17.91 18.11 -23.01
N PRO A 550 -18.89 17.79 -23.88
CA PRO A 550 -18.74 16.72 -24.86
C PRO A 550 -17.53 16.84 -25.80
N GLU A 551 -16.98 18.04 -25.97
CA GLU A 551 -15.78 18.32 -26.78
C GLU A 551 -14.53 18.66 -25.94
N CYS A 552 -14.58 18.59 -24.60
CA CYS A 552 -13.48 19.03 -23.74
C CYS A 552 -13.30 18.14 -22.49
N VAL A 553 -12.11 17.54 -22.35
CA VAL A 553 -11.65 16.85 -21.13
C VAL A 553 -10.53 17.62 -20.42
N LYS A 554 -10.37 17.36 -19.12
CA LYS A 554 -9.36 17.95 -18.23
C LYS A 554 -8.70 16.88 -17.36
N LEU A 555 -7.38 16.92 -17.24
CA LEU A 555 -6.58 16.05 -16.37
C LEU A 555 -6.61 16.56 -14.92
N GLY A 556 -6.76 15.65 -13.94
CA GLY A 556 -6.87 15.96 -12.51
C GLY A 556 -6.21 14.91 -11.60
N ASP A 557 -6.47 15.04 -10.29
CA ASP A 557 -5.87 14.28 -9.18
C ASP A 557 -4.32 14.31 -9.14
N PHE A 558 -3.79 15.42 -8.62
CA PHE A 558 -2.34 15.67 -8.55
C PHE A 558 -1.69 15.09 -7.26
N GLY A 559 -2.42 14.32 -6.46
CA GLY A 559 -1.96 13.81 -5.16
C GLY A 559 -0.69 12.94 -5.22
N LEU A 560 -0.41 12.34 -6.39
CA LEU A 560 0.82 11.57 -6.66
C LEU A 560 1.85 12.33 -7.52
N SER A 561 1.49 13.44 -8.14
CA SER A 561 2.35 14.23 -9.03
C SER A 561 3.55 14.82 -8.28
N ARG A 562 4.71 14.98 -8.92
CA ARG A 562 5.89 15.66 -8.36
C ARG A 562 6.72 16.32 -9.45
N TYR A 563 7.41 17.41 -9.13
CA TYR A 563 8.53 17.91 -9.93
C TYR A 563 9.70 16.91 -9.87
N VAL A 564 10.50 16.85 -10.93
CA VAL A 564 11.65 15.95 -11.06
C VAL A 564 12.81 16.72 -11.69
N ASP A 565 13.94 16.80 -10.98
CA ASP A 565 15.20 17.31 -11.54
C ASP A 565 15.89 16.22 -12.41
N ASP A 566 16.66 16.64 -13.42
CA ASP A 566 17.16 15.80 -14.52
C ASP A 566 18.08 14.64 -14.09
N GLN A 567 18.54 14.63 -12.83
CA GLN A 567 19.40 13.59 -12.26
C GLN A 567 18.72 12.73 -11.18
N GLU A 568 17.55 13.12 -10.67
CA GLU A 568 16.86 12.38 -9.61
C GLU A 568 15.72 11.52 -10.15
N TYR A 569 15.42 10.42 -9.45
CA TYR A 569 14.21 9.64 -9.70
C TYR A 569 13.59 9.20 -8.39
N TYR A 570 12.33 9.61 -8.17
CA TYR A 570 11.60 9.33 -6.95
C TYR A 570 11.34 7.84 -6.76
N LYS A 571 11.50 7.33 -5.53
CA LYS A 571 11.16 5.96 -5.11
C LYS A 571 9.95 5.99 -4.17
N ALA A 572 8.81 5.51 -4.64
CA ALA A 572 7.55 5.56 -3.90
C ALA A 572 7.48 4.59 -2.71
N SER A 573 6.83 5.05 -1.64
CA SER A 573 6.50 4.27 -0.43
C SER A 573 5.45 3.17 -0.68
N VAL A 574 4.99 2.50 0.38
CA VAL A 574 4.33 1.17 0.32
C VAL A 574 2.80 1.26 0.11
N SER A 575 2.32 2.18 -0.74
CA SER A 575 0.90 2.29 -1.07
C SER A 575 0.41 1.26 -2.10
N ARG A 576 -0.91 1.11 -2.24
CA ARG A 576 -1.57 0.28 -3.26
C ARG A 576 -1.37 0.90 -4.66
N LEU A 577 -0.33 0.49 -5.36
CA LEU A 577 0.01 1.01 -6.68
C LEU A 577 -0.93 0.52 -7.81
N PRO A 578 -1.17 1.34 -8.86
CA PRO A 578 -1.97 0.98 -10.04
C PRO A 578 -1.17 0.12 -11.05
N ILE A 579 -0.71 -1.06 -10.62
CA ILE A 579 0.24 -1.94 -11.35
C ILE A 579 -0.14 -2.20 -12.82
N LYS A 580 -1.44 -2.26 -13.16
CA LYS A 580 -1.94 -2.52 -14.52
C LYS A 580 -1.75 -1.34 -15.50
N TRP A 581 -1.55 -0.13 -14.99
CA TRP A 581 -1.27 1.08 -15.78
C TRP A 581 0.23 1.37 -15.89
N MET A 582 0.98 1.07 -14.83
CA MET A 582 2.39 1.46 -14.66
C MET A 582 3.35 0.89 -15.70
N ALA A 583 4.44 1.62 -15.95
CA ALA A 583 5.55 1.18 -16.79
C ALA A 583 6.41 0.09 -16.12
N PRO A 584 7.09 -0.78 -16.87
CA PRO A 584 7.90 -1.88 -16.32
C PRO A 584 8.97 -1.43 -15.32
N GLU A 585 9.65 -0.31 -15.60
CA GLU A 585 10.66 0.28 -14.71
C GLU A 585 10.06 0.87 -13.43
N SER A 586 8.83 1.36 -13.49
CA SER A 586 8.08 1.86 -12.33
C SER A 586 7.58 0.71 -11.45
N ILE A 587 7.24 -0.43 -12.04
CA ILE A 587 6.88 -1.65 -11.30
C ILE A 587 8.13 -2.27 -10.64
N ASN A 588 9.18 -2.53 -11.42
CA ASN A 588 10.39 -3.24 -10.96
C ASN A 588 11.26 -2.40 -10.00
N PHE A 589 11.45 -1.11 -10.29
CA PHE A 589 12.45 -0.26 -9.60
C PHE A 589 11.85 0.96 -8.89
N ARG A 590 10.51 1.10 -8.89
CA ARG A 590 9.76 2.27 -8.39
C ARG A 590 10.15 3.60 -9.06
N ARG A 591 10.83 3.57 -10.20
CA ARG A 591 11.27 4.75 -10.96
C ARG A 591 10.11 5.38 -11.74
N PHE A 592 9.86 6.67 -11.50
CA PHE A 592 8.89 7.47 -12.26
C PHE A 592 9.63 8.59 -13.00
N THR A 593 9.26 8.83 -14.27
CA THR A 593 9.80 9.87 -15.17
C THR A 593 8.75 10.23 -16.23
N THR A 594 8.99 11.27 -17.04
CA THR A 594 8.16 11.59 -18.22
C THR A 594 7.98 10.39 -19.16
N ALA A 595 9.00 9.52 -19.28
CA ALA A 595 8.90 8.30 -20.08
C ALA A 595 7.98 7.23 -19.47
N SER A 596 7.83 7.15 -18.14
CA SER A 596 6.81 6.29 -17.51
C SER A 596 5.41 6.89 -17.66
N ASP A 597 5.30 8.21 -17.65
CA ASP A 597 4.04 8.91 -17.91
C ASP A 597 3.57 8.72 -19.36
N VAL A 598 4.48 8.71 -20.35
CA VAL A 598 4.16 8.33 -21.74
C VAL A 598 3.58 6.93 -21.85
N TRP A 599 4.09 5.97 -21.07
CA TRP A 599 3.52 4.62 -21.01
C TRP A 599 2.11 4.63 -20.41
N MET A 600 1.90 5.32 -19.30
CA MET A 600 0.60 5.42 -18.63
C MET A 600 -0.43 6.18 -19.49
N PHE A 601 -0.02 7.24 -20.20
CA PHE A 601 -0.81 7.87 -21.26
C PHE A 601 -1.21 6.88 -22.35
N GLY A 602 -0.29 6.02 -22.79
CA GLY A 602 -0.61 4.95 -23.74
C GLY A 602 -1.72 4.01 -23.23
N VAL A 603 -1.70 3.67 -21.94
CA VAL A 603 -2.76 2.88 -21.29
C VAL A 603 -4.07 3.68 -21.18
N CYS A 604 -4.03 4.94 -20.75
CA CYS A 604 -5.21 5.82 -20.67
C CYS A 604 -5.88 6.03 -22.03
N ALA A 605 -5.11 6.16 -23.11
CA ALA A 605 -5.63 6.23 -24.47
C ALA A 605 -6.24 4.89 -24.92
N TRP A 606 -5.69 3.76 -24.47
CA TRP A 606 -6.32 2.45 -24.68
C TRP A 606 -7.64 2.31 -23.90
N GLU A 607 -7.74 2.81 -22.66
CA GLU A 607 -9.00 2.87 -21.90
C GLU A 607 -10.07 3.69 -22.65
N ILE A 608 -9.68 4.80 -23.27
CA ILE A 608 -10.59 5.64 -24.08
C ILE A 608 -11.15 4.85 -25.28
N PHE A 609 -10.32 4.14 -26.04
CA PHE A 609 -10.77 3.36 -27.21
C PHE A 609 -11.40 1.99 -26.87
N SER A 610 -11.20 1.48 -25.65
CA SER A 610 -11.83 0.24 -25.14
C SER A 610 -13.10 0.49 -24.31
N VAL A 611 -13.57 1.75 -24.25
CA VAL A 611 -14.77 2.16 -23.49
C VAL A 611 -14.63 1.85 -21.99
N ALA A 612 -13.55 2.36 -21.39
CA ALA A 612 -13.20 2.21 -19.98
C ALA A 612 -13.04 0.75 -19.49
N GLN A 613 -12.68 -0.17 -20.39
CA GLN A 613 -12.29 -1.52 -19.98
C GLN A 613 -11.01 -1.47 -19.13
N GLN A 614 -10.94 -2.26 -18.06
CA GLN A 614 -9.73 -2.34 -17.23
C GLN A 614 -8.56 -2.93 -18.04
N PRO A 615 -7.38 -2.26 -18.07
CA PRO A 615 -6.20 -2.81 -18.74
C PRO A 615 -5.78 -4.13 -18.09
N PHE A 616 -5.46 -5.14 -18.92
CA PHE A 616 -5.12 -6.49 -18.46
C PHE A 616 -6.15 -7.08 -17.49
N PHE A 617 -7.46 -6.94 -17.74
CA PHE A 617 -8.50 -7.48 -16.85
C PHE A 617 -8.36 -8.99 -16.59
N TRP A 618 -7.82 -9.74 -17.55
CA TRP A 618 -7.55 -11.19 -17.47
C TRP A 618 -6.29 -11.57 -16.67
N LEU A 619 -5.57 -10.62 -16.07
CA LEU A 619 -4.37 -10.86 -15.26
C LEU A 619 -4.52 -10.34 -13.82
N GLU A 620 -3.92 -11.05 -12.87
CA GLU A 620 -3.62 -10.52 -11.54
C GLU A 620 -2.41 -9.57 -11.59
N ASN A 621 -2.31 -8.60 -10.66
CA ASN A 621 -1.21 -7.64 -10.61
C ASN A 621 0.19 -8.29 -10.58
N GLY A 622 0.35 -9.39 -9.84
CA GLY A 622 1.61 -10.17 -9.77
C GLY A 622 1.96 -10.98 -11.03
N GLN A 623 1.10 -10.94 -12.06
CA GLN A 623 1.33 -11.58 -13.37
C GLN A 623 1.68 -10.55 -14.46
N VAL A 624 1.18 -9.31 -14.35
CA VAL A 624 1.35 -8.24 -15.36
C VAL A 624 2.80 -8.08 -15.79
N ILE A 625 3.74 -7.87 -14.84
CA ILE A 625 5.15 -7.61 -15.16
C ILE A 625 5.80 -8.73 -15.96
N ARG A 626 5.49 -10.01 -15.66
CA ARG A 626 6.02 -11.17 -16.38
C ARG A 626 5.52 -11.24 -17.82
N GLN A 627 4.29 -10.76 -18.08
CA GLN A 627 3.74 -10.67 -19.44
C GLN A 627 4.30 -9.45 -20.20
N LEU A 628 4.51 -8.31 -19.52
CA LEU A 628 5.19 -7.16 -20.13
C LEU A 628 6.65 -7.47 -20.50
N GLU A 629 7.34 -8.25 -19.67
CA GLU A 629 8.73 -8.72 -19.88
C GLU A 629 8.85 -9.82 -20.96
N SER A 630 7.78 -10.57 -21.25
CA SER A 630 7.73 -11.53 -22.37
C SER A 630 7.31 -10.88 -23.71
N GLY A 631 6.94 -9.60 -23.69
CA GLY A 631 6.57 -8.81 -24.88
C GLY A 631 5.07 -8.65 -25.11
N VAL A 632 4.21 -9.23 -24.26
CA VAL A 632 2.75 -9.05 -24.34
C VAL A 632 2.38 -7.58 -24.08
N ARG A 633 1.38 -7.09 -24.81
CA ARG A 633 0.79 -5.74 -24.70
C ARG A 633 -0.74 -5.82 -24.72
N LEU A 634 -1.41 -4.69 -24.47
CA LEU A 634 -2.86 -4.59 -24.61
C LEU A 634 -3.25 -4.73 -26.10
N PRO A 635 -4.33 -5.46 -26.44
CA PRO A 635 -4.75 -5.69 -27.83
C PRO A 635 -5.36 -4.44 -28.47
N GLU A 636 -5.42 -4.38 -29.81
CA GLU A 636 -6.04 -3.27 -30.54
C GLU A 636 -7.57 -3.21 -30.27
N PRO A 637 -8.11 -2.11 -29.72
CA PRO A 637 -9.56 -1.97 -29.52
C PRO A 637 -10.30 -1.84 -30.84
N GLN A 638 -11.49 -2.44 -30.94
CA GLN A 638 -12.31 -2.53 -32.17
C GLN A 638 -12.53 -1.19 -32.91
N TRP A 639 -12.61 -0.08 -32.18
CA TRP A 639 -12.91 1.26 -32.71
C TRP A 639 -11.69 2.19 -32.75
N CYS A 640 -10.51 1.68 -32.43
CA CYS A 640 -9.24 2.41 -32.51
C CYS A 640 -8.77 2.49 -33.96
N PRO A 641 -8.38 3.67 -34.49
CA PRO A 641 -7.66 3.75 -35.75
C PRO A 641 -6.29 3.08 -35.59
N THR A 642 -5.88 2.25 -36.55
CA THR A 642 -4.55 1.60 -36.55
C THR A 642 -3.40 2.61 -36.49
N ALA A 643 -3.62 3.85 -36.96
CA ALA A 643 -2.68 4.96 -36.78
C ALA A 643 -2.50 5.38 -35.31
N VAL A 644 -3.57 5.37 -34.50
CA VAL A 644 -3.51 5.60 -33.04
C VAL A 644 -2.87 4.40 -32.35
N TYR A 645 -3.33 3.17 -32.65
CA TYR A 645 -2.74 1.97 -32.03
C TYR A 645 -1.24 1.83 -32.32
N SER A 646 -0.78 2.24 -33.50
CA SER A 646 0.65 2.35 -33.83
C SER A 646 1.43 3.36 -32.95
N LEU A 647 0.77 4.40 -32.44
CA LEU A 647 1.37 5.29 -31.44
C LEU A 647 1.36 4.65 -30.05
N LEU A 648 0.28 3.95 -29.65
CA LEU A 648 0.21 3.26 -28.36
C LEU A 648 1.29 2.18 -28.25
N ALA A 649 1.50 1.41 -29.31
CA ALA A 649 2.59 0.43 -29.41
C ALA A 649 3.99 1.06 -29.21
N ARG A 650 4.21 2.28 -29.70
CA ARG A 650 5.45 3.04 -29.45
C ARG A 650 5.55 3.54 -28.01
N CYS A 651 4.44 3.98 -27.41
CA CYS A 651 4.38 4.35 -25.99
C CYS A 651 4.72 3.17 -25.08
N TRP A 652 4.31 1.95 -25.46
CA TRP A 652 4.62 0.72 -24.72
C TRP A 652 5.92 0.03 -25.15
N THR A 653 6.85 0.75 -25.78
CA THR A 653 8.23 0.26 -25.98
C THR A 653 8.84 -0.02 -24.61
N TYR A 654 9.41 -1.22 -24.41
CA TYR A 654 9.90 -1.66 -23.09
C TYR A 654 10.98 -0.70 -22.56
N GLU A 655 12.00 -0.43 -23.38
CA GLU A 655 13.08 0.52 -23.08
C GLU A 655 12.57 1.97 -23.04
N PRO A 656 12.64 2.68 -21.89
CA PRO A 656 11.98 3.98 -21.72
C PRO A 656 12.47 5.07 -22.70
N HIS A 657 13.77 5.07 -23.01
CA HIS A 657 14.42 6.04 -23.89
C HIS A 657 14.04 5.90 -25.38
N ASN A 658 13.32 4.84 -25.75
CA ASN A 658 12.81 4.63 -27.12
C ASN A 658 11.32 4.99 -27.26
N ARG A 659 10.67 5.43 -26.18
CA ARG A 659 9.29 5.96 -26.20
C ARG A 659 9.29 7.40 -26.75
N PRO A 660 8.26 7.84 -27.48
CA PRO A 660 8.15 9.22 -27.98
C PRO A 660 7.93 10.20 -26.82
N SER A 661 8.38 11.46 -26.95
CA SER A 661 8.00 12.53 -26.02
C SER A 661 6.55 12.98 -26.25
N PHE A 662 5.94 13.65 -25.25
CA PHE A 662 4.58 14.17 -25.40
C PHE A 662 4.47 15.17 -26.53
N SER A 663 5.49 16.02 -26.71
CA SER A 663 5.61 16.92 -27.86
C SER A 663 5.51 16.22 -29.24
N GLN A 664 6.04 14.99 -29.37
CA GLN A 664 5.89 14.18 -30.60
C GLN A 664 4.49 13.55 -30.73
N LEU A 665 3.91 13.12 -29.61
CA LEU A 665 2.57 12.53 -29.55
C LEU A 665 1.48 13.55 -29.88
N VAL A 666 1.56 14.79 -29.35
CA VAL A 666 0.67 15.91 -29.70
C VAL A 666 0.63 16.14 -31.20
N CYS A 667 1.80 16.22 -31.85
CA CYS A 667 1.86 16.42 -33.30
C CYS A 667 1.19 15.27 -34.06
N SER A 668 1.47 14.03 -33.67
CA SER A 668 0.93 12.82 -34.32
C SER A 668 -0.59 12.70 -34.14
N LEU A 669 -1.10 12.89 -32.92
CA LEU A 669 -2.53 12.82 -32.59
C LEU A 669 -3.33 13.95 -33.23
N ARG A 670 -2.76 15.17 -33.34
CA ARG A 670 -3.40 16.31 -34.02
C ARG A 670 -3.67 16.01 -35.49
N ASP A 671 -2.75 15.37 -36.19
CA ASP A 671 -2.93 15.05 -37.60
C ASP A 671 -3.81 13.81 -37.82
N ILE A 672 -3.82 12.83 -36.90
CA ILE A 672 -4.81 11.74 -36.91
C ILE A 672 -6.23 12.28 -36.65
N HIS A 673 -6.41 13.15 -35.64
CA HIS A 673 -7.69 13.80 -35.36
C HIS A 673 -8.23 14.55 -36.59
N ARG A 674 -7.38 15.29 -37.31
CA ARG A 674 -7.73 15.96 -38.58
C ARG A 674 -8.15 14.99 -39.68
N MET A 675 -7.67 13.75 -39.69
CA MET A 675 -8.10 12.72 -40.65
C MET A 675 -9.46 12.12 -40.26
N GLU A 676 -9.64 11.74 -38.99
CA GLU A 676 -10.92 11.17 -38.51
C GLU A 676 -12.07 12.18 -38.57
N LEU A 677 -11.85 13.44 -38.23
CA LEU A 677 -12.85 14.50 -38.32
C LEU A 677 -13.35 14.70 -39.77
N ARG A 678 -12.47 14.54 -40.78
CA ARG A 678 -12.86 14.54 -42.19
C ARG A 678 -13.66 13.30 -42.57
N ARG A 679 -13.33 12.14 -41.99
CA ARG A 679 -14.00 10.86 -42.25
C ARG A 679 -15.42 10.83 -41.70
N ASP A 680 -15.63 11.38 -40.51
CA ASP A 680 -16.98 11.53 -39.93
C ASP A 680 -17.82 12.56 -40.70
N GLY A 681 -17.24 13.71 -41.08
CA GLY A 681 -17.92 14.67 -41.95
C GLY A 681 -18.32 14.14 -43.34
N MET A 682 -17.62 13.11 -43.85
CA MET A 682 -18.02 12.38 -45.07
C MET A 682 -19.17 11.39 -44.82
N ARG A 683 -19.20 10.73 -43.65
CA ARG A 683 -20.28 9.81 -43.25
C ARG A 683 -21.62 10.54 -43.14
N ASP A 684 -21.64 11.71 -42.49
CA ASP A 684 -22.88 12.47 -42.29
C ASP A 684 -23.37 13.20 -43.53
N ARG A 685 -22.46 13.59 -44.45
CA ARG A 685 -22.84 14.00 -45.80
C ARG A 685 -23.49 12.86 -46.60
N SER A 686 -22.94 11.65 -46.53
CA SER A 686 -23.54 10.47 -47.18
C SER A 686 -24.93 10.14 -46.63
N ARG A 687 -25.11 10.24 -45.30
CA ARG A 687 -26.43 10.09 -44.64
C ARG A 687 -27.42 11.18 -45.10
N SER A 688 -26.98 12.44 -45.14
CA SER A 688 -27.82 13.58 -45.56
C SER A 688 -28.26 13.48 -47.02
N ILE A 689 -27.37 13.01 -47.90
CA ILE A 689 -27.67 12.79 -49.33
C ILE A 689 -28.67 11.64 -49.49
N ALA A 690 -28.55 10.57 -48.69
CA ALA A 690 -29.54 9.48 -48.69
C ALA A 690 -30.94 9.96 -48.24
N SER A 691 -31.04 10.86 -47.27
CA SER A 691 -32.31 11.49 -46.88
C SER A 691 -32.85 12.53 -47.87
N SER A 692 -32.05 12.96 -48.85
CA SER A 692 -32.43 13.99 -49.83
C SER A 692 -33.17 13.44 -51.06
N PHE A 693 -33.37 12.12 -51.15
CA PHE A 693 -33.87 11.45 -52.35
C PHE A 693 -35.36 11.03 -52.31
N ASP A 694 -36.11 11.41 -51.27
CA ASP A 694 -37.58 11.31 -51.26
C ASP A 694 -38.22 12.68 -51.52
N SER A 695 -38.20 13.09 -52.78
CA SER A 695 -38.95 14.24 -53.30
C SER A 695 -39.26 13.99 -54.77
N LYS A 696 -40.55 13.80 -55.07
CA LYS A 696 -41.03 13.39 -56.39
C LYS A 696 -40.93 14.53 -57.39
N ASP A 697 -40.23 14.30 -58.49
CA ASP A 697 -40.67 14.78 -59.80
C ASP A 697 -40.17 13.86 -60.93
N VAL A 698 -40.86 13.85 -62.08
CA VAL A 698 -40.69 12.81 -63.12
C VAL A 698 -40.43 13.41 -64.50
N THR A 699 -39.30 13.05 -65.12
CA THR A 699 -39.05 13.19 -66.57
C THR A 699 -38.14 12.07 -67.11
N ASP A 700 -38.43 11.57 -68.31
CA ASP A 700 -37.77 10.41 -68.94
C ASP A 700 -36.30 10.62 -69.38
N PRO A 701 -35.49 9.54 -69.42
CA PRO A 701 -34.15 9.53 -70.03
C PRO A 701 -34.17 9.20 -71.55
N PRO A 702 -33.37 9.88 -72.39
CA PRO A 702 -33.26 9.59 -73.83
C PRO A 702 -32.39 8.34 -74.14
N PRO A 703 -32.52 7.74 -75.34
CA PRO A 703 -32.03 6.38 -75.63
C PRO A 703 -30.55 6.25 -76.00
N LYS A 704 -29.97 5.07 -75.73
CA LYS A 704 -28.61 4.66 -76.17
C LYS A 704 -28.63 3.91 -77.51
N PRO A 705 -27.69 4.18 -78.44
CA PRO A 705 -27.44 3.32 -79.60
C PRO A 705 -26.60 2.06 -79.30
N SER A 706 -26.79 1.07 -80.17
CA SER A 706 -26.03 -0.18 -80.46
C SER A 706 -24.55 -0.24 -80.04
N ARG A 707 -23.97 -1.32 -79.48
CA ARG A 707 -24.18 -2.80 -79.54
C ARG A 707 -23.71 -3.47 -80.85
N ILE A 708 -22.69 -4.34 -80.73
CA ILE A 708 -22.19 -5.39 -81.65
C ILE A 708 -20.93 -6.00 -80.97
N HIS A 709 -20.48 -7.25 -81.14
CA HIS A 709 -21.11 -8.59 -81.11
C HIS A 709 -19.99 -9.61 -80.75
N GLY A 710 -20.24 -10.85 -80.29
CA GLY A 710 -21.51 -11.54 -80.02
C GLY A 710 -21.32 -13.06 -79.78
N ASN A 711 -22.45 -13.77 -79.70
CA ASN A 711 -22.62 -15.24 -79.68
C ASN A 711 -22.06 -15.99 -78.43
N THR A 712 -22.69 -17.07 -77.93
CA THR A 712 -23.70 -17.96 -78.53
C THR A 712 -24.85 -18.30 -77.55
N LEU A 713 -26.00 -18.75 -78.10
CA LEU A 713 -27.24 -19.18 -77.40
C LEU A 713 -27.36 -20.73 -77.43
N PRO A 714 -28.19 -21.42 -76.60
CA PRO A 714 -29.62 -21.15 -76.42
C PRO A 714 -30.14 -21.12 -74.95
N ARG A 715 -31.47 -21.11 -74.81
CA ARG A 715 -32.29 -20.59 -73.70
C ARG A 715 -33.40 -21.59 -73.38
N PHE A 716 -33.82 -21.76 -72.11
CA PHE A 716 -35.21 -22.15 -71.79
C PHE A 716 -35.67 -21.76 -70.36
N THR A 717 -36.92 -21.25 -70.29
CA THR A 717 -37.90 -21.21 -69.15
C THR A 717 -37.46 -20.96 -67.69
N HIS A 718 -37.52 -19.68 -67.30
CA HIS A 718 -38.42 -19.10 -66.28
C HIS A 718 -39.13 -20.03 -65.25
N ILE A 719 -38.90 -19.75 -63.96
CA ILE A 719 -39.85 -19.90 -62.83
C ILE A 719 -39.85 -18.57 -62.04
N GLN A 720 -40.86 -18.30 -61.19
CA GLN A 720 -40.99 -17.07 -60.39
C GLN A 720 -40.52 -17.26 -58.93
N GLY A 721 -40.07 -16.15 -58.32
CA GLY A 721 -40.29 -15.89 -56.88
C GLY A 721 -39.22 -16.35 -55.89
N THR A 722 -38.31 -15.43 -55.52
CA THR A 722 -38.08 -14.95 -54.13
C THR A 722 -37.15 -13.75 -54.20
N ASP A 723 -37.43 -12.69 -53.44
CA ASP A 723 -36.57 -11.50 -53.38
C ASP A 723 -35.44 -11.72 -52.37
N THR A 724 -34.39 -12.41 -52.80
CA THR A 724 -33.28 -12.82 -51.92
C THR A 724 -32.31 -11.66 -51.71
N ASP A 725 -32.48 -10.93 -50.60
CA ASP A 725 -31.53 -9.92 -50.12
C ASP A 725 -30.09 -10.46 -50.08
N THR A 726 -29.25 -9.91 -50.96
CA THR A 726 -27.89 -10.39 -51.28
C THR A 726 -26.80 -9.92 -50.31
N ARG A 727 -27.15 -9.23 -49.21
CA ARG A 727 -26.19 -8.87 -48.16
C ARG A 727 -25.51 -10.12 -47.56
N PRO A 728 -24.19 -10.10 -47.29
CA PRO A 728 -23.49 -11.18 -46.62
C PRO A 728 -24.10 -11.54 -45.25
N GLU A 729 -24.06 -12.83 -44.89
CA GLU A 729 -24.66 -13.32 -43.64
C GLU A 729 -24.08 -12.63 -42.39
N TRP A 730 -22.79 -12.26 -42.40
CA TRP A 730 -22.16 -11.55 -41.28
C TRP A 730 -22.72 -10.14 -41.04
N GLU A 731 -23.27 -9.46 -42.06
CA GLU A 731 -23.94 -8.17 -41.87
C GLU A 731 -25.27 -8.37 -41.15
N LYS A 732 -26.03 -9.40 -41.53
CA LYS A 732 -27.33 -9.74 -40.90
C LYS A 732 -27.13 -10.26 -39.47
N GLU A 733 -26.05 -10.99 -39.22
CA GLU A 733 -25.68 -11.43 -37.88
C GLU A 733 -25.22 -10.27 -37.00
N LYS A 734 -24.44 -9.33 -37.55
CA LYS A 734 -24.06 -8.09 -36.86
C LYS A 734 -25.28 -7.25 -36.49
N GLU A 735 -26.22 -7.07 -37.41
CA GLU A 735 -27.46 -6.31 -37.18
C GLU A 735 -28.32 -6.95 -36.06
N ARG A 736 -28.45 -8.29 -36.05
CA ARG A 736 -29.10 -9.04 -34.95
C ARG A 736 -28.40 -8.85 -33.60
N VAL A 737 -27.07 -8.86 -33.57
CA VAL A 737 -26.30 -8.65 -32.32
C VAL A 737 -26.41 -7.21 -31.82
N GLU A 738 -26.38 -6.22 -32.71
CA GLU A 738 -26.55 -4.81 -32.35
C GLU A 738 -27.97 -4.53 -31.81
N ASP A 739 -29.02 -5.10 -32.40
CA ASP A 739 -30.41 -4.95 -31.92
C ASP A 739 -30.64 -5.68 -30.58
N THR A 740 -30.00 -6.83 -30.37
CA THR A 740 -30.00 -7.55 -29.08
C THR A 740 -29.33 -6.73 -27.98
N LEU A 741 -28.18 -6.12 -28.26
CA LEU A 741 -27.48 -5.24 -27.31
C LEU A 741 -28.28 -3.98 -26.97
N GLN A 742 -28.99 -3.39 -27.95
CA GLN A 742 -29.90 -2.29 -27.66
C GLN A 742 -31.07 -2.70 -26.76
N ARG A 743 -31.64 -3.90 -26.96
CA ARG A 743 -32.71 -4.43 -26.10
C ARG A 743 -32.23 -4.56 -24.64
N GLN A 744 -31.10 -5.24 -24.43
CA GLN A 744 -30.53 -5.45 -23.09
C GLN A 744 -30.21 -4.15 -22.35
N ARG A 745 -29.80 -3.08 -23.06
CA ARG A 745 -29.58 -1.76 -22.44
C ARG A 745 -30.88 -1.06 -22.03
N ARG A 746 -31.96 -1.20 -22.81
CA ARG A 746 -33.27 -0.66 -22.42
C ARG A 746 -33.80 -1.37 -21.17
N GLU A 747 -33.64 -2.69 -21.10
CA GLU A 747 -34.01 -3.50 -19.93
C GLU A 747 -33.20 -3.09 -18.68
N MET A 748 -31.86 -3.05 -18.78
CA MET A 748 -30.97 -2.59 -17.70
C MET A 748 -31.28 -1.16 -17.21
N GLN A 749 -31.73 -0.27 -18.10
CA GLN A 749 -32.03 1.11 -17.74
C GLN A 749 -33.40 1.26 -17.07
N VAL A 750 -34.35 0.35 -17.34
CA VAL A 750 -35.59 0.21 -16.56
C VAL A 750 -35.29 -0.33 -15.16
N ASP A 751 -34.46 -1.38 -15.04
CA ASP A 751 -34.04 -1.92 -13.74
C ASP A 751 -33.35 -0.87 -12.85
N LYS A 752 -32.49 -0.02 -13.44
CA LYS A 752 -31.86 1.10 -12.71
C LYS A 752 -32.88 2.12 -12.20
N GLN A 753 -33.88 2.47 -13.03
CA GLN A 753 -34.96 3.38 -12.62
C GLN A 753 -35.87 2.77 -11.55
N TRP A 754 -36.06 1.45 -11.57
CA TRP A 754 -36.79 0.71 -10.52
C TRP A 754 -36.03 0.77 -9.19
N LEU A 755 -34.73 0.47 -9.19
CA LEU A 755 -33.87 0.57 -7.99
C LEU A 755 -33.83 1.99 -7.41
N GLU A 756 -33.71 3.02 -8.24
CA GLU A 756 -33.76 4.43 -7.83
C GLU A 756 -35.14 4.89 -7.31
N GLN A 757 -36.20 4.11 -7.51
CA GLN A 757 -37.52 4.32 -6.90
C GLN A 757 -37.65 3.53 -5.59
N GLU A 758 -37.18 2.29 -5.54
CA GLU A 758 -37.19 1.45 -4.35
C GLU A 758 -36.37 2.09 -3.22
N GLU A 759 -35.18 2.64 -3.53
CA GLU A 759 -34.29 3.34 -2.59
C GLU A 759 -34.96 4.57 -1.94
N LYS A 760 -35.82 5.29 -2.68
CA LYS A 760 -36.56 6.46 -2.16
C LYS A 760 -37.68 6.11 -1.18
N HIS A 761 -38.02 4.83 -1.01
CA HIS A 761 -39.07 4.37 -0.09
C HIS A 761 -38.51 3.82 1.25
N LEU A 762 -37.19 3.87 1.47
CA LEU A 762 -36.52 3.13 2.55
C LEU A 762 -36.05 3.95 3.78
N ASP A 763 -36.38 5.24 3.87
CA ASP A 763 -36.05 6.08 5.05
C ASP A 763 -37.32 6.49 5.82
N PRO A 764 -37.44 6.09 7.10
CA PRO A 764 -37.53 7.14 8.12
C PRO A 764 -36.70 6.88 9.39
N VAL A 765 -35.68 7.71 9.57
CA VAL A 765 -34.96 8.07 10.80
C VAL A 765 -35.84 8.05 12.07
N VAL A 766 -35.35 7.41 13.15
CA VAL A 766 -35.52 7.87 14.55
C VAL A 766 -34.25 7.59 15.37
N ARG A 767 -33.79 8.59 16.13
CA ARG A 767 -32.72 8.50 17.16
C ARG A 767 -33.27 7.81 18.42
N LEU A 768 -32.43 7.12 19.20
CA LEU A 768 -32.83 6.64 20.53
C LEU A 768 -32.06 7.34 21.65
N ASP A 769 -32.78 8.15 22.42
CA ASP A 769 -32.36 8.71 23.71
C ASP A 769 -32.40 7.65 24.83
N SER A 770 -31.89 8.00 26.01
CA SER A 770 -31.65 7.08 27.13
C SER A 770 -32.82 6.92 28.11
N HIS A 771 -32.74 5.85 28.94
CA HIS A 771 -33.72 5.40 29.96
C HIS A 771 -34.99 4.72 29.37
N ILE A 772 -35.73 3.83 30.03
CA ILE A 772 -36.12 3.67 31.46
C ILE A 772 -36.06 2.18 31.93
N LYS A 773 -36.34 1.93 33.22
CA LYS A 773 -36.23 0.65 33.96
C LYS A 773 -37.41 -0.35 33.74
N THR A 774 -37.15 -1.60 34.14
CA THR A 774 -38.07 -2.75 34.42
C THR A 774 -39.09 -2.45 35.57
N PRO A 775 -40.12 -3.29 35.94
CA PRO A 775 -40.19 -4.78 35.86
C PRO A 775 -41.58 -5.53 35.76
N ALA A 776 -41.54 -6.89 35.72
CA ALA A 776 -42.39 -7.90 36.43
C ALA A 776 -43.97 -7.90 36.37
N LYS A 777 -44.76 -9.00 36.52
CA LYS A 777 -44.54 -10.47 36.74
C LYS A 777 -45.86 -11.31 36.61
N SER A 778 -45.79 -12.55 36.08
CA SER A 778 -46.55 -13.82 36.48
C SER A 778 -48.11 -13.91 36.49
N PRO A 779 -48.77 -15.10 36.62
CA PRO A 779 -48.40 -16.51 36.30
C PRO A 779 -49.51 -17.43 35.63
N GLU A 780 -49.10 -18.66 35.27
CA GLU A 780 -49.83 -19.97 35.34
C GLU A 780 -51.17 -20.27 34.62
N ASN A 781 -51.13 -21.18 33.62
CA ASN A 781 -51.55 -22.60 33.79
C ASN A 781 -51.10 -23.52 32.61
N GLY A 782 -51.24 -24.85 32.78
CA GLY A 782 -50.47 -25.90 32.08
C GLY A 782 -51.16 -26.76 30.99
N PRO A 783 -50.56 -27.92 30.61
CA PRO A 783 -50.26 -28.24 29.20
C PRO A 783 -51.06 -29.41 28.58
N PRO A 784 -51.05 -29.57 27.23
CA PRO A 784 -50.10 -30.53 26.62
C PRO A 784 -49.56 -30.15 25.21
N GLU A 785 -48.58 -30.94 24.74
CA GLU A 785 -48.04 -31.05 23.36
C GLU A 785 -47.37 -29.80 22.71
N LYS A 786 -46.68 -30.03 21.58
CA LYS A 786 -45.90 -29.03 20.83
C LYS A 786 -46.39 -28.87 19.38
N PRO A 787 -47.17 -27.84 19.07
CA PRO A 787 -47.33 -27.35 17.70
C PRO A 787 -46.06 -26.63 17.22
N THR A 788 -45.84 -26.60 15.90
CA THR A 788 -44.66 -25.99 15.29
C THR A 788 -44.68 -24.46 15.37
N MET A 789 -43.70 -23.84 16.03
CA MET A 789 -43.47 -22.40 15.92
C MET A 789 -42.90 -22.07 14.53
N SER A 790 -43.67 -21.35 13.72
CA SER A 790 -43.21 -20.75 12.46
C SER A 790 -42.17 -19.66 12.75
N LEU A 791 -40.99 -19.77 12.13
CA LEU A 791 -40.00 -18.69 12.13
C LEU A 791 -40.57 -17.44 11.43
N PRO A 792 -40.05 -16.22 11.75
CA PRO A 792 -40.34 -15.03 10.96
C PRO A 792 -40.03 -15.29 9.49
N VAL A 793 -40.84 -14.72 8.59
CA VAL A 793 -40.74 -14.97 7.14
C VAL A 793 -39.34 -14.63 6.64
N THR A 794 -38.53 -15.67 6.39
CA THR A 794 -37.27 -15.54 5.67
C THR A 794 -37.56 -14.96 4.29
N GLN A 795 -36.95 -13.82 3.99
CA GLN A 795 -37.04 -13.19 2.67
C GLN A 795 -36.66 -14.24 1.61
N LYS A 796 -37.60 -14.58 0.72
CA LYS A 796 -37.30 -15.42 -0.44
C LYS A 796 -36.27 -14.70 -1.31
N PRO A 797 -35.09 -15.27 -1.61
CA PRO A 797 -34.26 -14.74 -2.67
C PRO A 797 -35.02 -14.83 -4.00
N ARG A 798 -35.02 -13.76 -4.80
CA ARG A 798 -35.57 -13.80 -6.17
C ARG A 798 -34.73 -14.77 -7.04
N PRO A 799 -35.32 -15.58 -7.95
CA PRO A 799 -34.59 -16.64 -8.65
C PRO A 799 -33.66 -16.11 -9.77
N THR A 800 -32.52 -16.77 -10.00
CA THR A 800 -31.84 -16.72 -11.30
C THR A 800 -32.62 -17.57 -12.32
N ALA A 801 -33.23 -16.88 -13.30
CA ALA A 801 -33.94 -17.41 -14.48
C ALA A 801 -35.01 -18.50 -14.22
N GLU A 802 -36.25 -18.26 -14.65
CA GLU A 802 -37.39 -19.18 -14.44
C GLU A 802 -37.40 -20.40 -15.37
N LEU A 803 -36.35 -21.21 -15.23
CA LEU A 803 -36.12 -22.48 -15.89
C LEU A 803 -36.82 -23.61 -15.15
N ASP A 804 -37.40 -24.57 -15.89
CA ASP A 804 -37.85 -25.82 -15.30
C ASP A 804 -36.66 -26.62 -14.74
N ARG A 805 -36.69 -26.89 -13.44
CA ARG A 805 -35.65 -27.68 -12.73
C ARG A 805 -35.99 -29.17 -12.64
N SER A 806 -37.12 -29.59 -13.21
CA SER A 806 -37.61 -30.97 -13.15
C SER A 806 -36.69 -31.92 -13.93
N GLY A 807 -35.84 -32.65 -13.20
CA GLY A 807 -34.86 -33.58 -13.77
C GLY A 807 -33.50 -32.96 -14.12
N ASP A 808 -33.24 -31.71 -13.73
CA ASP A 808 -31.92 -31.09 -13.92
C ASP A 808 -30.88 -31.71 -12.97
N GLN A 809 -30.02 -32.56 -13.52
CA GLN A 809 -28.95 -33.24 -12.78
C GLN A 809 -27.86 -32.28 -12.27
N VAL A 810 -27.60 -31.17 -12.97
CA VAL A 810 -26.61 -30.16 -12.53
C VAL A 810 -27.15 -29.39 -11.33
N TYR A 811 -28.39 -28.90 -11.40
CA TYR A 811 -29.08 -28.29 -10.26
C TYR A 811 -29.13 -29.25 -9.06
N THR A 812 -29.49 -30.51 -9.31
CA THR A 812 -29.53 -31.57 -8.28
C THR A 812 -28.15 -31.81 -7.65
N GLY A 813 -27.08 -31.83 -8.45
CA GLY A 813 -25.70 -31.97 -7.98
C GLY A 813 -25.23 -30.79 -7.12
N VAL A 814 -25.58 -29.56 -7.50
CA VAL A 814 -25.26 -28.35 -6.70
C VAL A 814 -26.03 -28.34 -5.39
N MET A 815 -27.34 -28.66 -5.40
CA MET A 815 -28.13 -28.75 -4.17
C MET A 815 -27.64 -29.88 -3.25
N ALA A 816 -27.16 -30.99 -3.82
CA ALA A 816 -26.46 -32.02 -3.06
C ALA A 816 -25.14 -31.51 -2.45
N MET A 817 -24.35 -30.71 -3.18
CA MET A 817 -23.10 -30.12 -2.66
C MET A 817 -23.37 -29.17 -1.49
N VAL A 818 -24.30 -28.23 -1.64
CA VAL A 818 -24.74 -27.31 -0.57
C VAL A 818 -25.20 -28.11 0.66
N LYS A 819 -25.93 -29.21 0.45
CA LYS A 819 -26.35 -30.11 1.54
C LYS A 819 -25.18 -30.81 2.24
N GLN A 820 -24.11 -31.20 1.54
CA GLN A 820 -22.90 -31.74 2.18
C GLN A 820 -22.16 -30.67 2.98
N VAL A 821 -22.07 -29.43 2.49
CA VAL A 821 -21.38 -28.33 3.18
C VAL A 821 -22.15 -27.89 4.44
N VAL A 822 -23.48 -27.82 4.37
CA VAL A 822 -24.34 -27.61 5.56
C VAL A 822 -24.21 -28.78 6.55
N LYS A 823 -24.12 -30.03 6.07
CA LYS A 823 -23.87 -31.19 6.94
C LYS A 823 -22.50 -31.09 7.63
N LEU A 824 -21.43 -30.77 6.88
CA LEU A 824 -20.09 -30.57 7.42
C LEU A 824 -20.08 -29.48 8.51
N LYS A 825 -20.77 -28.35 8.29
CA LYS A 825 -20.91 -27.28 9.30
C LYS A 825 -21.54 -27.76 10.62
N ASN A 826 -22.51 -28.66 10.56
CA ASN A 826 -23.15 -29.22 11.75
C ASN A 826 -22.29 -30.32 12.40
N ASP A 827 -21.67 -31.17 11.58
CA ASP A 827 -20.82 -32.28 12.01
C ASP A 827 -19.51 -31.79 12.67
N VAL A 828 -18.87 -30.74 12.16
CA VAL A 828 -17.60 -30.20 12.69
C VAL A 828 -17.71 -29.70 14.13
N ASN A 829 -18.88 -29.21 14.53
CA ASN A 829 -19.13 -28.73 15.89
C ASN A 829 -19.54 -29.85 16.87
N THR A 830 -19.75 -31.09 16.40
CA THR A 830 -20.35 -32.19 17.18
C THR A 830 -19.59 -33.51 17.10
N GLN A 831 -18.77 -33.73 16.08
CA GLN A 831 -18.02 -34.97 15.85
C GLN A 831 -16.51 -34.80 16.12
N PRO A 832 -15.82 -35.86 16.53
CA PRO A 832 -14.36 -35.85 16.68
C PRO A 832 -13.67 -35.71 15.31
N ALA A 833 -12.46 -35.14 15.31
CA ALA A 833 -11.69 -34.88 14.09
C ALA A 833 -11.31 -36.14 13.29
N SER A 834 -11.49 -37.35 13.84
CA SER A 834 -11.39 -38.61 13.11
C SER A 834 -12.43 -38.75 11.98
N GLU A 835 -13.60 -38.09 12.10
CA GLU A 835 -14.71 -38.21 11.15
C GLU A 835 -14.69 -37.18 10.02
N TYR A 836 -13.92 -36.10 10.13
CA TYR A 836 -13.84 -35.06 9.10
C TYR A 836 -13.46 -35.61 7.70
N PRO A 837 -12.56 -36.62 7.56
CA PRO A 837 -12.30 -37.28 6.27
C PRO A 837 -13.51 -38.00 5.67
N ASN A 838 -14.46 -38.47 6.48
CA ASN A 838 -15.68 -39.11 5.96
C ASN A 838 -16.63 -38.06 5.38
N ALA A 839 -16.77 -36.90 6.03
CA ALA A 839 -17.56 -35.77 5.53
C ALA A 839 -16.94 -35.13 4.27
N VAL A 840 -15.62 -34.87 4.27
CA VAL A 840 -14.92 -34.32 3.09
C VAL A 840 -14.88 -35.35 1.93
N ARG A 841 -14.82 -36.66 2.21
CA ARG A 841 -14.99 -37.69 1.18
C ARG A 841 -16.39 -37.68 0.57
N ALA A 842 -17.44 -37.43 1.36
CA ALA A 842 -18.82 -37.30 0.86
C ALA A 842 -18.99 -36.07 -0.05
N ALA A 843 -18.41 -34.92 0.33
CA ALA A 843 -18.34 -33.75 -0.54
C ALA A 843 -17.58 -34.09 -1.86
N GLY A 844 -16.42 -34.73 -1.77
CA GLY A 844 -15.64 -35.11 -2.96
C GLY A 844 -16.32 -36.15 -3.87
N VAL A 845 -17.15 -37.05 -3.33
CA VAL A 845 -18.03 -37.93 -4.14
C VAL A 845 -19.11 -37.10 -4.84
N THR A 846 -19.74 -36.17 -4.12
CA THR A 846 -20.80 -35.30 -4.66
C THR A 846 -20.26 -34.39 -5.77
N LEU A 847 -19.06 -33.85 -5.63
CA LEU A 847 -18.42 -33.04 -6.68
C LEU A 847 -18.20 -33.85 -7.96
N ARG A 848 -17.76 -35.11 -7.87
CA ARG A 848 -17.60 -35.96 -9.07
C ARG A 848 -18.93 -36.24 -9.77
N GLY A 849 -20.01 -36.42 -9.02
CA GLY A 849 -21.37 -36.54 -9.59
C GLY A 849 -21.82 -35.26 -10.30
N LEU A 850 -21.56 -34.08 -9.72
CA LEU A 850 -21.85 -32.78 -10.33
C LEU A 850 -21.01 -32.56 -11.61
N ILE A 851 -19.71 -32.85 -11.56
CA ILE A 851 -18.79 -32.73 -12.71
C ILE A 851 -19.26 -33.65 -13.85
N GLN A 852 -19.59 -34.91 -13.57
CA GLN A 852 -20.14 -35.83 -14.58
C GLN A 852 -21.45 -35.31 -15.17
N SER A 853 -22.36 -34.79 -14.33
CA SER A 853 -23.64 -34.22 -14.78
C SER A 853 -23.48 -33.00 -15.70
N VAL A 854 -22.34 -32.31 -15.63
CA VAL A 854 -21.97 -31.23 -16.56
C VAL A 854 -21.28 -31.78 -17.80
N ASP A 855 -20.37 -32.76 -17.66
CA ASP A 855 -19.69 -33.43 -18.77
C ASP A 855 -20.66 -34.16 -19.71
N ASP A 856 -21.75 -34.72 -19.19
CA ASP A 856 -22.84 -35.32 -19.99
C ASP A 856 -23.60 -34.28 -20.84
N ILE A 857 -23.53 -32.99 -20.47
CA ILE A 857 -24.21 -31.86 -21.15
C ILE A 857 -23.26 -31.09 -22.08
N LEU A 858 -21.95 -31.03 -21.78
CA LEU A 858 -20.96 -30.28 -22.57
C LEU A 858 -21.00 -30.56 -24.09
N PRO A 859 -21.18 -31.80 -24.59
CA PRO A 859 -21.30 -32.08 -26.03
C PRO A 859 -22.52 -31.45 -26.72
N SER A 860 -23.53 -31.00 -25.96
CA SER A 860 -24.72 -30.30 -26.47
C SER A 860 -24.60 -28.77 -26.47
N LEU A 861 -23.51 -28.22 -25.92
CA LEU A 861 -23.30 -26.78 -25.76
C LEU A 861 -22.31 -26.24 -26.80
N HIS A 862 -22.43 -24.95 -27.12
CA HIS A 862 -21.57 -24.31 -28.12
C HIS A 862 -20.12 -24.17 -27.62
N SER A 863 -19.16 -24.46 -28.51
CA SER A 863 -17.74 -24.65 -28.20
C SER A 863 -17.06 -23.44 -27.52
N SER A 864 -17.56 -22.22 -27.76
CA SER A 864 -17.06 -21.01 -27.10
C SER A 864 -17.39 -20.92 -25.61
N LEU A 865 -18.46 -21.58 -25.15
CA LEU A 865 -18.89 -21.57 -23.74
C LEU A 865 -18.34 -22.78 -22.97
N THR A 866 -17.94 -23.85 -23.67
CA THR A 866 -17.23 -25.00 -23.09
C THR A 866 -16.00 -24.57 -22.29
N THR A 867 -15.26 -23.54 -22.74
CA THR A 867 -14.05 -23.04 -22.05
C THR A 867 -14.34 -22.42 -20.69
N GLU A 868 -15.46 -21.70 -20.53
CA GLU A 868 -15.87 -21.04 -19.28
C GLU A 868 -16.32 -22.08 -18.24
N ILE A 869 -17.14 -23.04 -18.67
CA ILE A 869 -17.59 -24.17 -17.84
C ILE A 869 -16.40 -25.05 -17.42
N GLU A 870 -15.48 -25.33 -18.35
CA GLU A 870 -14.27 -26.13 -18.08
C GLU A 870 -13.27 -25.39 -17.16
N GLY A 871 -13.19 -24.06 -17.24
CA GLY A 871 -12.47 -23.25 -16.25
C GLY A 871 -13.06 -23.39 -14.85
N THR A 872 -14.39 -23.37 -14.75
CA THR A 872 -15.11 -23.49 -13.47
C THR A 872 -15.04 -24.91 -12.89
N LYS A 873 -15.07 -25.96 -13.73
CA LYS A 873 -14.78 -27.36 -13.30
C LYS A 873 -13.37 -27.50 -12.69
N LYS A 874 -12.38 -26.80 -13.25
CA LYS A 874 -11.00 -26.77 -12.73
C LYS A 874 -10.87 -26.00 -11.43
N LEU A 875 -11.63 -24.91 -11.26
CA LEU A 875 -11.75 -24.18 -10.00
C LEU A 875 -12.25 -25.12 -8.88
N LEU A 876 -13.41 -25.75 -9.03
CA LEU A 876 -13.96 -26.67 -8.02
C LEU A 876 -13.01 -27.84 -7.67
N SER A 877 -12.25 -28.32 -8.64
CA SER A 877 -11.25 -29.37 -8.43
C SER A 877 -10.08 -28.90 -7.54
N LYS A 878 -9.70 -27.62 -7.64
CA LYS A 878 -8.72 -26.96 -6.76
C LYS A 878 -9.33 -26.68 -5.37
N ASP A 879 -10.58 -26.25 -5.29
CA ASP A 879 -11.22 -25.88 -4.02
C ASP A 879 -11.51 -27.10 -3.14
N LEU A 880 -11.86 -28.25 -3.73
CA LEU A 880 -11.88 -29.53 -3.03
C LEU A 880 -10.48 -29.93 -2.52
N GLY A 881 -9.42 -29.61 -3.28
CA GLY A 881 -8.04 -29.78 -2.84
C GLY A 881 -7.70 -28.94 -1.60
N GLU A 882 -8.13 -27.67 -1.58
CA GLU A 882 -7.91 -26.79 -0.43
C GLU A 882 -8.76 -27.20 0.78
N LEU A 883 -10.01 -27.63 0.58
CA LEU A 883 -10.81 -28.24 1.65
C LEU A 883 -10.12 -29.47 2.27
N ILE A 884 -9.49 -30.33 1.46
CA ILE A 884 -8.70 -31.47 1.95
C ILE A 884 -7.46 -31.01 2.73
N ASN A 885 -6.79 -29.93 2.30
CA ASN A 885 -5.65 -29.35 3.02
C ASN A 885 -6.05 -28.78 4.38
N LYS A 886 -7.09 -27.94 4.43
CA LYS A 886 -7.61 -27.36 5.68
C LYS A 886 -8.16 -28.44 6.62
N MET A 887 -8.80 -29.48 6.08
CA MET A 887 -9.23 -30.63 6.87
C MET A 887 -8.05 -31.38 7.50
N ARG A 888 -6.96 -31.62 6.78
CA ARG A 888 -5.73 -32.23 7.35
C ARG A 888 -5.16 -31.38 8.48
N LEU A 889 -5.11 -30.06 8.29
CA LEU A 889 -4.63 -29.12 9.31
C LEU A 889 -5.53 -29.15 10.58
N ALA A 890 -6.84 -29.23 10.41
CA ALA A 890 -7.81 -29.37 11.50
C ALA A 890 -7.74 -30.73 12.22
N GLN A 891 -7.33 -31.80 11.54
CA GLN A 891 -7.02 -33.08 12.19
C GLN A 891 -5.73 -33.00 13.01
N GLN A 892 -4.66 -32.45 12.44
CA GLN A 892 -3.36 -32.32 13.10
C GLN A 892 -3.43 -31.41 14.35
N ASN A 893 -4.22 -30.33 14.28
CA ASN A 893 -4.42 -29.38 15.38
C ASN A 893 -5.64 -29.69 16.27
N SER A 894 -6.22 -30.89 16.17
CA SER A 894 -7.45 -31.25 16.89
C SER A 894 -7.35 -31.26 18.42
N VAL A 895 -6.12 -31.23 18.96
CA VAL A 895 -5.79 -31.18 20.40
C VAL A 895 -4.94 -29.96 20.80
N THR A 896 -4.73 -29.00 19.89
CA THR A 896 -3.96 -27.77 20.18
C THR A 896 -4.91 -26.57 20.37
N SER A 897 -4.38 -25.45 20.86
CA SER A 897 -5.12 -24.17 20.95
C SER A 897 -5.62 -23.66 19.58
N LEU A 898 -5.02 -24.12 18.48
CA LEU A 898 -5.39 -23.74 17.12
C LEU A 898 -6.61 -24.50 16.58
N LYS A 899 -7.19 -25.43 17.36
CA LYS A 899 -8.32 -26.28 16.94
C LYS A 899 -9.48 -25.49 16.30
N GLU A 900 -9.96 -24.45 16.98
CA GLU A 900 -11.16 -23.70 16.56
C GLU A 900 -10.90 -22.88 15.30
N GLU A 901 -9.72 -22.25 15.18
CA GLU A 901 -9.31 -21.53 13.97
C GLU A 901 -9.09 -22.50 12.78
N CYS A 902 -8.51 -23.68 13.01
CA CYS A 902 -8.38 -24.69 11.95
C CYS A 902 -9.75 -25.24 11.52
N GLN A 903 -10.70 -25.41 12.44
CA GLN A 903 -12.10 -25.73 12.10
C GLN A 903 -12.76 -24.61 11.30
N ARG A 904 -12.56 -23.34 11.69
CA ARG A 904 -13.08 -22.16 10.98
C ARG A 904 -12.58 -22.11 9.53
N GLN A 905 -11.28 -22.27 9.30
CA GLN A 905 -10.68 -22.27 7.97
C GLN A 905 -11.15 -23.46 7.10
N MET A 906 -11.41 -24.63 7.69
CA MET A 906 -11.99 -25.77 6.97
C MET A 906 -13.43 -25.49 6.53
N LEU A 907 -14.24 -24.86 7.39
CA LEU A 907 -15.61 -24.48 7.04
C LEU A 907 -15.66 -23.33 6.01
N GLU A 908 -14.69 -22.42 6.05
CA GLU A 908 -14.52 -21.35 5.07
C GLU A 908 -14.21 -21.93 3.67
N ALA A 909 -13.24 -22.84 3.56
CA ALA A 909 -12.95 -23.55 2.31
C ALA A 909 -14.13 -24.38 1.79
N ALA A 910 -14.91 -25.00 2.68
CA ALA A 910 -16.13 -25.72 2.31
C ALA A 910 -17.23 -24.77 1.79
N HIS A 911 -17.34 -23.56 2.34
CA HIS A 911 -18.30 -22.57 1.88
C HIS A 911 -17.96 -22.04 0.49
N THR A 912 -16.68 -21.76 0.20
CA THR A 912 -16.20 -21.42 -1.15
C THR A 912 -16.57 -22.50 -2.17
N LEU A 913 -16.30 -23.78 -1.87
CA LEU A 913 -16.67 -24.89 -2.76
C LEU A 913 -18.19 -24.95 -3.07
N ALA A 914 -19.06 -24.55 -2.13
CA ALA A 914 -20.51 -24.46 -2.37
C ALA A 914 -20.89 -23.22 -3.21
N LEU A 915 -20.25 -22.08 -2.99
CA LEU A 915 -20.46 -20.85 -3.76
C LEU A 915 -20.05 -21.05 -5.23
N ASP A 916 -18.85 -21.57 -5.47
CA ASP A 916 -18.39 -21.81 -6.84
C ASP A 916 -19.15 -22.96 -7.53
N SER A 917 -19.74 -23.88 -6.76
CA SER A 917 -20.67 -24.88 -7.31
C SER A 917 -21.96 -24.21 -7.81
N LYS A 918 -22.43 -23.13 -7.15
CA LYS A 918 -23.52 -22.30 -7.68
C LYS A 918 -23.06 -21.53 -8.92
N SER A 919 -21.86 -20.95 -8.92
CA SER A 919 -21.27 -20.27 -10.10
C SER A 919 -21.23 -21.18 -11.33
N LEU A 920 -20.91 -22.47 -11.16
CA LEU A 920 -20.96 -23.47 -12.23
C LEU A 920 -22.38 -23.67 -12.79
N LEU A 921 -23.39 -23.73 -11.93
CA LEU A 921 -24.80 -23.83 -12.37
C LEU A 921 -25.25 -22.56 -13.09
N ASP A 922 -24.96 -21.37 -12.55
CA ASP A 922 -25.33 -20.10 -13.18
C ASP A 922 -24.64 -19.92 -14.55
N ALA A 923 -23.42 -20.46 -14.74
CA ALA A 923 -22.73 -20.50 -16.04
C ALA A 923 -23.34 -21.54 -17.00
N VAL A 924 -23.66 -22.75 -16.52
CA VAL A 924 -24.34 -23.79 -17.31
C VAL A 924 -25.74 -23.35 -17.76
N ASP A 925 -26.49 -22.63 -16.91
CA ASP A 925 -27.80 -22.08 -17.24
C ASP A 925 -27.71 -20.96 -18.28
N GLN A 926 -26.72 -20.05 -18.16
CA GLN A 926 -26.45 -19.07 -19.22
C GLN A 926 -26.10 -19.73 -20.55
N ALA A 927 -25.36 -20.84 -20.54
CA ALA A 927 -25.07 -21.61 -21.75
C ALA A 927 -26.32 -22.31 -22.33
N ARG A 928 -27.17 -22.90 -21.49
CA ARG A 928 -28.46 -23.49 -21.90
C ARG A 928 -29.41 -22.46 -22.53
N VAL A 929 -29.51 -21.27 -21.94
CA VAL A 929 -30.30 -20.15 -22.45
C VAL A 929 -29.76 -19.68 -23.80
N ARG A 930 -28.45 -19.41 -23.91
CA ARG A 930 -27.81 -19.00 -25.18
C ARG A 930 -27.89 -20.07 -26.28
N ALA A 931 -28.04 -21.34 -25.93
CA ALA A 931 -28.19 -22.46 -26.86
C ALA A 931 -29.65 -22.80 -27.23
N ASN A 932 -30.65 -22.06 -26.72
CA ASN A 932 -32.08 -22.41 -26.82
C ASN A 932 -32.44 -23.82 -26.30
N LEU A 933 -31.64 -24.35 -25.36
CA LEU A 933 -31.88 -25.63 -24.66
C LEU A 933 -32.59 -25.43 -23.30
N ALA A 934 -32.78 -24.18 -22.89
CA ALA A 934 -33.57 -23.79 -21.75
C ALA A 934 -35.04 -24.21 -21.91
N ARG A 935 -35.58 -24.98 -20.96
CA ARG A 935 -37.01 -25.24 -20.85
C ARG A 935 -37.65 -24.13 -20.00
N PRO A 936 -38.56 -23.31 -20.54
CA PRO A 936 -39.41 -22.47 -19.71
C PRO A 936 -40.28 -23.35 -18.83
N ARG A 937 -40.63 -22.83 -17.65
CA ARG A 937 -41.53 -23.50 -16.71
C ARG A 937 -42.93 -23.67 -17.35
N PRO A 938 -43.62 -24.81 -17.19
CA PRO A 938 -45.02 -24.91 -17.59
C PRO A 938 -45.87 -23.94 -16.77
N GLU A 939 -46.77 -23.23 -17.43
CA GLU A 939 -47.72 -22.31 -16.79
C GLU A 939 -48.72 -23.11 -15.94
N ASP A 940 -48.86 -22.75 -14.66
CA ASP A 940 -49.92 -23.30 -13.80
C ASP A 940 -51.27 -22.66 -14.21
N PRO A 941 -52.32 -23.44 -14.50
CA PRO A 941 -53.56 -22.92 -15.08
C PRO A 941 -54.47 -22.26 -14.02
N GLY A 942 -54.05 -21.11 -13.48
CA GLY A 942 -54.92 -20.28 -12.63
C GLY A 942 -54.24 -19.22 -11.76
N GLU A 943 -53.78 -18.11 -12.36
CA GLU A 943 -53.67 -16.78 -11.73
C GLU A 943 -54.02 -15.69 -12.76
#